data_AF-A0ABD3P1F6-F1
#
_entry.id   AF-A0ABD3P1F6-F1
#
_cell.length_a   1.000
_cell.length_b   1.000
_cell.length_c   1.000
_cell.angle_alpha   90.00
_cell.angle_beta   90.00
_cell.angle_gamma   90.00
#
_symmetry.space_group_name_H-M   'P 1'
#
loop_
_entity.id
_entity.type
_entity.pdbx_description
1 polymer ?
#
loop_
_entity_poly.entity_id
_entity_poly.type
_entity_poly.pdbx_seq_one_letter_code
_entity_poly.pdbx_strand_id
1 'polypeptide(L)'
;MALTYNLEPIKSPRLVGGLLDLFSRILRIPIIGQIILDIIKRLNKIRQMVEFANRRHPSLDDRTTDELLPLYYPIHEMTADEKVMHEKMVDECPLDLQQLAKMNQGRQSEQFRHWTISDYTSRYKDGTITPSQVAENIINAIERMDKSVVCQMNANEYRLQAAESTKRYQSGNTMGVLDGVPILVKDEIPTAGFTRTNGTSFLADYDDRDAFPILKLRQQGAIVVGKTSQHEIGIGTTGFNLFYGTPKNPYGNNPNIHYYTGGSSSGSAAAVARGLVPLAIGADGGGSIRIPSSLCGIVGLKPTFKRVAIDMSVGYSVCHVGPMTNNIHDAALAYAIMAGAAENDHRHQSQKQPPVHLHDYVMNSGNSSLEGLRIGIFDEHIADSKPNVRAATKRAIEFYQSRGAEIVPITLPHLGEIHLAHGITISTEMFTLMDQYYHSPHFDEMCPETRVSLSLGKSWSSSEFLAAQKVRSFAMKHIEGIFRNKVDVIVSPATPCCAPEFKADALSHGESNLAETGALMRYMIHGNFTGIPGIVFPVAYDDEASLPISLQVQAAHWREDLLLHVADKSQSILKSAIAKPSLYVNNVLQRSLSLSPSYSSSSVPILFLLSRPYTLPPLPSLYSSSSLEMKRVVALVLPLTGKAAAFSSPNINNDRMVTILTSNQESSHHRRCVTRSSFVNSCIVASFPAIANAANLPPSNGADVSRTGSLDTLVPIVKMRRSISKAKSVLSDGEQSTLVSSEKCTVILKGLLATVPREEKQFKRVFDSYSTPVSYKQKFLDQNAFLVYYSKGFDGPGRPSIENTGSDAENSIQTMQYGFRNEAWTAVDDVFTELEFGAKGSADSVDAKDLHDLIGRALMAFDSYLSLAPEADVREAEGVNN
;
A
#
# COMPACT_ATOMS: atom_id res chain seq x y z
N MET A 1 11.08 -21.58 40.09
CA MET A 1 10.54 -22.64 39.20
C MET A 1 11.13 -22.45 37.82
N ALA A 2 11.31 -23.51 37.04
CA ALA A 2 11.57 -23.37 35.61
C ALA A 2 10.33 -22.75 34.93
N LEU A 3 10.54 -21.88 33.93
CA LEU A 3 9.47 -21.25 33.16
C LEU A 3 9.01 -22.24 32.08
N THR A 4 7.95 -22.99 32.38
CA THR A 4 7.39 -24.01 31.48
C THR A 4 6.77 -23.38 30.23
N TYR A 5 7.02 -23.98 29.06
CA TYR A 5 6.31 -23.67 27.82
C TYR A 5 4.78 -23.77 28.02
N ASN A 6 4.05 -22.70 27.70
CA ASN A 6 2.65 -22.52 28.10
C ASN A 6 1.68 -22.16 26.95
N LEU A 7 2.12 -22.27 25.70
CA LEU A 7 1.29 -21.95 24.54
C LEU A 7 0.28 -23.07 24.26
N GLU A 8 -0.98 -22.84 24.62
CA GLU A 8 -2.10 -23.74 24.29
C GLU A 8 -2.72 -23.40 22.92
N PRO A 9 -3.25 -24.39 22.16
CA PRO A 9 -4.09 -24.14 20.99
C PRO A 9 -5.35 -23.35 21.35
N ILE A 10 -5.76 -22.44 20.45
CA ILE A 10 -6.99 -21.65 20.62
C ILE A 10 -8.22 -22.57 20.61
N LYS A 11 -9.02 -22.51 21.67
CA LYS A 11 -10.25 -23.28 21.86
C LYS A 11 -11.40 -22.56 21.18
N SER A 12 -11.65 -22.94 19.93
CA SER A 12 -12.78 -22.52 19.10
C SER A 12 -13.30 -23.75 18.34
N PRO A 13 -14.61 -23.86 18.05
CA PRO A 13 -15.07 -24.80 17.02
C PRO A 13 -14.47 -24.44 15.66
N ARG A 14 -14.25 -25.45 14.81
CA ARG A 14 -14.13 -25.27 13.36
C ARG A 14 -15.55 -25.12 12.79
N LEU A 15 -15.81 -24.04 12.07
CA LEU A 15 -17.10 -23.77 11.44
C LEU A 15 -16.90 -23.49 9.95
N VAL A 16 -17.79 -24.03 9.10
CA VAL A 16 -17.69 -23.97 7.63
C VAL A 16 -19.05 -23.71 6.99
N GLY A 17 -19.04 -23.15 5.78
CA GLY A 17 -20.23 -23.01 4.95
C GLY A 17 -21.36 -22.21 5.61
N GLY A 18 -22.61 -22.58 5.35
CA GLY A 18 -23.79 -21.88 5.89
C GLY A 18 -23.87 -21.88 7.43
N LEU A 19 -23.24 -22.83 8.12
CA LEU A 19 -23.15 -22.82 9.59
C LEU A 19 -22.22 -21.70 10.09
N LEU A 20 -21.17 -21.36 9.34
CA LEU A 20 -20.29 -20.23 9.64
C LEU A 20 -20.98 -18.88 9.41
N ASP A 21 -21.70 -18.72 8.30
CA ASP A 21 -22.49 -17.50 8.04
C ASP A 21 -23.54 -17.28 9.14
N LEU A 22 -24.34 -18.31 9.45
CA LEU A 22 -25.32 -18.25 10.54
C LEU A 22 -24.69 -17.92 11.89
N PHE A 23 -23.56 -18.55 12.24
CA PHE A 23 -22.83 -18.24 13.48
C PHE A 23 -22.35 -16.78 13.51
N SER A 24 -21.81 -16.28 12.39
CA SER A 24 -21.36 -14.88 12.29
C SER A 24 -22.50 -13.86 12.51
N ARG A 25 -23.73 -14.20 12.07
CA ARG A 25 -24.94 -13.41 12.34
C ARG A 25 -25.34 -13.50 13.81
N ILE A 26 -25.27 -14.68 14.42
CA ILE A 26 -25.59 -14.89 15.84
C ILE A 26 -24.68 -14.07 16.76
N LEU A 27 -23.40 -13.89 16.41
CA LEU A 27 -22.48 -13.04 17.17
C LEU A 27 -22.88 -11.55 17.21
N ARG A 28 -23.72 -11.07 16.27
CA ARG A 28 -24.29 -9.71 16.30
C ARG A 28 -25.58 -9.59 17.12
N ILE A 29 -26.21 -10.69 17.54
CA ILE A 29 -27.45 -10.64 18.31
C ILE A 29 -27.15 -10.11 19.72
N PRO A 30 -27.81 -9.02 20.18
CA PRO A 30 -27.63 -8.51 21.53
C PRO A 30 -27.83 -9.58 22.60
N ILE A 31 -27.05 -9.52 23.67
CA ILE A 31 -26.98 -10.51 24.76
C ILE A 31 -26.43 -11.88 24.31
N ILE A 32 -27.03 -12.54 23.31
CA ILE A 32 -26.65 -13.89 22.88
C ILE A 32 -25.21 -13.93 22.33
N GLY A 33 -24.87 -13.02 21.41
CA GLY A 33 -23.52 -12.92 20.85
C GLY A 33 -22.48 -12.62 21.94
N GLN A 34 -22.81 -11.74 22.88
CA GLN A 34 -21.94 -11.40 24.02
C GLN A 34 -21.67 -12.62 24.91
N ILE A 35 -22.71 -13.40 25.26
CA ILE A 35 -22.55 -14.63 26.05
C ILE A 35 -21.62 -15.64 25.35
N ILE A 36 -21.73 -15.80 24.03
CA ILE A 36 -20.87 -16.69 23.24
C ILE A 36 -19.42 -16.17 23.25
N LEU A 37 -19.20 -14.87 23.03
CA LEU A 37 -17.88 -14.25 23.06
C LEU A 37 -17.24 -14.38 24.45
N ASP A 38 -18.00 -14.15 25.53
CA ASP A 38 -17.53 -14.32 26.91
C ASP A 38 -17.27 -15.79 27.28
N ILE A 39 -17.91 -16.76 26.63
CA ILE A 39 -17.52 -18.19 26.73
C ILE A 39 -16.18 -18.40 26.04
N ILE A 40 -16.00 -17.92 24.80
CA ILE A 40 -14.74 -18.06 24.04
C ILE A 40 -13.57 -17.41 24.81
N LYS A 41 -13.75 -16.20 25.36
CA LYS A 41 -12.76 -15.52 26.22
C LYS A 41 -12.35 -16.34 27.45
N ARG A 42 -13.33 -16.97 28.13
CA ARG A 42 -13.08 -17.81 29.31
C ARG A 42 -12.34 -19.10 28.95
N LEU A 43 -12.75 -19.79 27.88
CA LEU A 43 -12.07 -21.00 27.39
C LEU A 43 -10.60 -20.71 27.02
N ASN A 44 -10.35 -19.54 26.44
CA ASN A 44 -9.03 -19.07 26.02
C ASN A 44 -8.29 -18.24 27.07
N LYS A 45 -8.64 -18.40 28.37
CA LYS A 45 -7.86 -17.90 29.51
C LYS A 45 -7.57 -16.38 29.51
N ILE A 46 -8.36 -15.55 28.80
CA ILE A 46 -8.10 -14.10 28.67
C ILE A 46 -7.93 -13.41 30.05
N ARG A 47 -8.73 -13.83 31.04
CA ARG A 47 -8.60 -13.36 32.43
C ARG A 47 -7.22 -13.63 33.06
N GLN A 48 -6.60 -14.77 32.76
CA GLN A 48 -5.27 -15.12 33.28
C GLN A 48 -4.18 -14.22 32.66
N MET A 49 -4.33 -13.82 31.39
CA MET A 49 -3.48 -12.81 30.76
C MET A 49 -3.66 -11.43 31.42
N VAL A 50 -4.89 -11.04 31.78
CA VAL A 50 -5.16 -9.79 32.53
C VAL A 50 -4.59 -9.84 33.96
N GLU A 51 -4.64 -10.99 34.62
CA GLU A 51 -4.04 -11.20 35.95
C GLU A 51 -2.49 -11.20 35.87
N PHE A 52 -1.91 -11.79 34.82
CA PHE A 52 -0.49 -11.67 34.47
C PHE A 52 -0.06 -10.23 34.16
N ALA A 53 -0.88 -9.45 33.46
CA ALA A 53 -0.58 -8.07 33.12
C ALA A 53 -0.57 -7.12 34.34
N ASN A 54 -1.23 -7.49 35.43
CA ASN A 54 -1.39 -6.65 36.63
C ASN A 54 -0.66 -7.15 37.88
N ARG A 55 -0.03 -8.35 37.86
CA ARG A 55 0.93 -8.74 38.89
C ARG A 55 2.23 -7.94 38.77
N ARG A 56 3.00 -7.85 39.86
CA ARG A 56 4.39 -7.38 39.83
C ARG A 56 5.30 -8.41 39.15
N HIS A 57 6.34 -7.95 38.45
CA HIS A 57 7.33 -8.81 37.80
C HIS A 57 8.75 -8.43 38.23
N PRO A 58 9.23 -8.89 39.41
CA PRO A 58 10.49 -8.43 40.02
C PRO A 58 11.76 -8.76 39.20
N SER A 59 11.66 -9.60 38.17
CA SER A 59 12.77 -10.00 37.30
C SER A 59 12.97 -9.08 36.09
N LEU A 60 12.42 -7.85 36.10
CA LEU A 60 12.45 -6.90 34.98
C LEU A 60 13.08 -5.54 35.33
N ASP A 61 14.08 -5.59 36.20
CA ASP A 61 15.18 -4.62 36.43
C ASP A 61 14.95 -3.44 37.41
N ASP A 62 16.08 -2.97 37.97
CA ASP A 62 16.30 -2.33 39.28
C ASP A 62 15.80 -0.87 39.42
N ARG A 63 14.56 -0.57 39.01
CA ARG A 63 13.94 0.76 39.21
C ARG A 63 12.72 0.68 40.11
N THR A 64 12.50 1.73 40.91
CA THR A 64 11.60 1.78 42.08
C THR A 64 10.09 1.72 41.78
N THR A 65 9.67 1.11 40.68
CA THR A 65 8.28 0.94 40.25
C THR A 65 8.09 -0.48 39.70
N ASP A 66 7.63 -1.41 40.54
CA ASP A 66 7.42 -2.84 40.22
C ASP A 66 6.37 -3.15 39.12
N GLU A 67 5.82 -2.12 38.47
CA GLU A 67 4.66 -2.20 37.59
C GLU A 67 5.02 -2.09 36.11
N LEU A 68 4.42 -2.96 35.30
CA LEU A 68 4.47 -2.84 33.85
C LEU A 68 3.57 -1.67 33.41
N LEU A 69 4.19 -0.60 32.92
CA LEU A 69 3.49 0.45 32.15
C LEU A 69 3.07 -0.11 30.78
N PRO A 70 1.94 0.34 30.19
CA PRO A 70 1.49 -0.11 28.88
C PRO A 70 2.32 0.50 27.74
N LEU A 71 2.69 -0.30 26.75
CA LEU A 71 3.42 0.15 25.55
C LEU A 71 2.58 -0.06 24.28
N TYR A 72 2.13 1.03 23.66
CA TYR A 72 1.21 1.01 22.51
C TYR A 72 1.87 0.76 21.14
N TYR A 73 3.19 0.82 21.05
CA TYR A 73 3.97 0.55 19.83
C TYR A 73 5.28 -0.14 20.20
N PRO A 74 5.76 -1.17 19.46
CA PRO A 74 7.08 -1.76 19.68
C PRO A 74 8.18 -0.84 19.12
N ILE A 75 8.36 0.29 19.79
CA ILE A 75 9.47 1.23 19.58
C ILE A 75 10.61 0.76 20.47
N HIS A 76 11.79 0.63 19.86
CA HIS A 76 13.03 0.34 20.57
C HIS A 76 13.87 1.61 20.61
N GLU A 77 14.14 2.12 21.81
CA GLU A 77 14.98 3.30 22.02
C GLU A 77 16.45 2.87 22.00
N MET A 78 17.14 3.13 20.88
CA MET A 78 18.57 2.85 20.75
C MET A 78 19.37 3.54 21.85
N THR A 79 20.26 2.79 22.48
CA THR A 79 21.32 3.34 23.34
C THR A 79 22.36 4.11 22.52
N ALA A 80 23.21 4.88 23.20
CA ALA A 80 24.34 5.57 22.58
C ALA A 80 25.31 4.59 21.90
N ASP A 81 25.56 3.45 22.53
CA ASP A 81 26.50 2.43 22.03
C ASP A 81 25.94 1.69 20.80
N GLU A 82 24.64 1.34 20.80
CA GLU A 82 23.95 0.78 19.62
C GLU A 82 23.96 1.78 18.44
N LYS A 83 23.79 3.08 18.71
CA LYS A 83 23.90 4.13 17.68
C LYS A 83 25.32 4.19 17.09
N VAL A 84 26.35 4.25 17.93
CA VAL A 84 27.76 4.30 17.48
C VAL A 84 28.17 3.02 16.73
N MET A 85 27.68 1.85 17.17
CA MET A 85 27.86 0.59 16.45
C MET A 85 27.28 0.66 15.03
N HIS A 86 26.05 1.15 14.87
CA HIS A 86 25.44 1.26 13.55
C HIS A 86 26.07 2.33 12.66
N GLU A 87 26.51 3.46 13.21
CA GLU A 87 27.25 4.48 12.45
C GLU A 87 28.58 3.92 11.95
N LYS A 88 29.33 3.21 12.80
CA LYS A 88 30.56 2.49 12.41
C LYS A 88 30.31 1.44 11.32
N MET A 89 29.23 0.66 11.40
CA MET A 89 28.86 -0.32 10.36
C MET A 89 28.56 0.31 9.00
N VAL A 90 28.07 1.55 8.97
CA VAL A 90 27.82 2.33 7.75
C VAL A 90 29.13 2.85 7.16
N ASP A 91 30.05 3.34 8.00
CA ASP A 91 31.37 3.81 7.57
C ASP A 91 32.26 2.66 7.05
N GLU A 92 32.20 1.48 7.68
CA GLU A 92 32.97 0.29 7.28
C GLU A 92 32.36 -0.42 6.05
N CYS A 93 31.05 -0.33 5.84
CA CYS A 93 30.37 -0.92 4.68
C CYS A 93 29.22 -0.02 4.13
N PRO A 94 29.56 1.03 3.37
CA PRO A 94 28.56 1.88 2.71
C PRO A 94 27.64 1.12 1.75
N LEU A 95 26.37 1.52 1.67
CA LEU A 95 25.33 0.78 0.96
C LEU A 95 25.38 0.98 -0.58
N ASP A 96 26.09 0.10 -1.30
CA ASP A 96 26.08 0.09 -2.78
C ASP A 96 25.01 -0.86 -3.37
N LEU A 97 23.95 -0.29 -3.94
CA LEU A 97 22.92 -1.03 -4.67
C LEU A 97 23.45 -1.77 -5.90
N GLN A 98 24.49 -1.25 -6.58
CA GLN A 98 25.11 -1.89 -7.73
C GLN A 98 25.97 -3.11 -7.32
N GLN A 99 26.62 -3.07 -6.15
CA GLN A 99 27.27 -4.24 -5.56
C GLN A 99 26.24 -5.32 -5.22
N LEU A 100 25.17 -4.96 -4.52
CA LEU A 100 24.08 -5.87 -4.14
C LEU A 100 23.45 -6.53 -5.37
N ALA A 101 23.12 -5.75 -6.41
CA ALA A 101 22.55 -6.29 -7.66
C ALA A 101 23.49 -7.27 -8.40
N LYS A 102 24.80 -7.13 -8.23
CA LYS A 102 25.80 -8.07 -8.81
C LYS A 102 25.93 -9.38 -8.03
N MET A 103 25.47 -9.48 -6.78
CA MET A 103 25.62 -10.71 -5.98
C MET A 103 24.87 -11.93 -6.53
N ASN A 104 23.89 -11.70 -7.42
CA ASN A 104 23.16 -12.73 -8.15
C ASN A 104 23.79 -13.13 -9.51
N GLN A 105 24.84 -12.44 -9.97
CA GLN A 105 25.46 -12.72 -11.27
C GLN A 105 26.29 -14.02 -11.26
N GLY A 106 26.45 -14.63 -12.44
CA GLY A 106 27.32 -15.79 -12.65
C GLY A 106 26.79 -17.15 -12.15
N ARG A 107 25.71 -17.20 -11.37
CA ARG A 107 25.16 -18.46 -10.82
C ARG A 107 24.43 -19.29 -11.89
N GLN A 108 25.20 -20.09 -12.62
CA GLN A 108 24.70 -21.20 -13.42
C GLN A 108 24.42 -22.42 -12.54
N SER A 109 23.43 -23.22 -12.93
CA SER A 109 23.01 -24.45 -12.26
C SER A 109 22.43 -25.38 -13.32
N GLU A 110 22.82 -26.66 -13.29
CA GLU A 110 22.21 -27.71 -14.11
C GLU A 110 20.82 -28.10 -13.60
N GLN A 111 20.55 -27.85 -12.32
CA GLN A 111 19.27 -28.05 -11.67
C GLN A 111 18.41 -26.78 -11.75
N PHE A 112 17.08 -26.93 -11.62
CA PHE A 112 16.14 -25.81 -11.72
C PHE A 112 16.46 -24.68 -10.73
N ARG A 113 16.34 -23.43 -11.20
CA ARG A 113 16.30 -22.24 -10.35
C ARG A 113 15.26 -21.25 -10.88
N HIS A 114 14.79 -20.39 -9.99
CA HIS A 114 13.98 -19.23 -10.35
C HIS A 114 14.84 -18.16 -11.05
N TRP A 115 14.19 -17.26 -11.78
CA TRP A 115 14.82 -16.06 -12.32
C TRP A 115 14.99 -15.00 -11.21
N THR A 116 16.19 -14.45 -11.11
CA THR A 116 16.57 -13.38 -10.17
C THR A 116 16.38 -12.00 -10.81
N ILE A 117 16.31 -10.92 -10.02
CA ILE A 117 16.29 -9.54 -10.55
C ILE A 117 17.44 -9.30 -11.54
N SER A 118 18.63 -9.85 -11.26
CA SER A 118 19.79 -9.73 -12.15
C SER A 118 19.64 -10.49 -13.47
N ASP A 119 18.83 -11.56 -13.55
CA ASP A 119 18.54 -12.24 -14.82
C ASP A 119 17.66 -11.38 -15.74
N TYR A 120 16.72 -10.61 -15.18
CA TYR A 120 15.92 -9.65 -15.95
C TYR A 120 16.82 -8.55 -16.53
N THR A 121 17.52 -7.81 -15.66
CA THR A 121 18.31 -6.64 -16.07
C THR A 121 19.50 -6.98 -16.96
N SER A 122 20.13 -8.15 -16.77
CA SER A 122 21.22 -8.60 -17.67
C SER A 122 20.69 -8.90 -19.08
N ARG A 123 19.57 -9.62 -19.19
CA ARG A 123 18.94 -9.94 -20.49
C ARG A 123 18.33 -8.73 -21.20
N TYR A 124 17.96 -7.70 -20.45
CA TYR A 124 17.58 -6.40 -21.00
C TYR A 124 18.81 -5.64 -21.54
N LYS A 125 19.94 -5.70 -20.82
CA LYS A 125 21.20 -5.02 -21.19
C LYS A 125 21.92 -5.65 -22.37
N ASP A 126 21.89 -6.98 -22.51
CA ASP A 126 22.46 -7.71 -23.65
C ASP A 126 21.50 -7.83 -24.86
N GLY A 127 20.24 -7.42 -24.70
CA GLY A 127 19.21 -7.47 -25.75
C GLY A 127 18.61 -8.87 -25.99
N THR A 128 18.92 -9.87 -25.15
CA THR A 128 18.29 -11.21 -25.20
C THR A 128 16.77 -11.12 -25.09
N ILE A 129 16.22 -10.17 -24.32
CA ILE A 129 14.78 -9.86 -24.28
C ILE A 129 14.60 -8.38 -23.94
N THR A 130 13.46 -7.76 -24.28
CA THR A 130 13.14 -6.39 -23.83
C THR A 130 12.14 -6.37 -22.68
N PRO A 131 12.10 -5.29 -21.87
CA PRO A 131 11.03 -5.08 -20.90
C PRO A 131 9.62 -5.18 -21.51
N SER A 132 9.40 -4.66 -22.72
CA SER A 132 8.11 -4.82 -23.43
C SER A 132 7.76 -6.28 -23.76
N GLN A 133 8.74 -7.10 -24.15
CA GLN A 133 8.51 -8.53 -24.40
C GLN A 133 8.16 -9.28 -23.11
N VAL A 134 8.83 -8.94 -22.00
CA VAL A 134 8.48 -9.47 -20.67
C VAL A 134 7.08 -9.00 -20.24
N ALA A 135 6.70 -7.76 -20.54
CA ALA A 135 5.37 -7.25 -20.22
C ALA A 135 4.27 -8.04 -20.93
N GLU A 136 4.39 -8.28 -22.24
CA GLU A 136 3.44 -9.15 -22.94
C GLU A 136 3.45 -10.58 -22.38
N ASN A 137 4.62 -11.16 -22.08
CA ASN A 137 4.70 -12.50 -21.49
C ASN A 137 3.96 -12.59 -20.13
N ILE A 138 4.04 -11.55 -19.29
CA ILE A 138 3.39 -11.49 -17.97
C ILE A 138 1.90 -11.18 -18.08
N ILE A 139 1.50 -10.25 -18.94
CA ILE A 139 0.08 -9.95 -19.20
C ILE A 139 -0.63 -11.20 -19.72
N ASN A 140 -0.06 -11.87 -20.74
CA ASN A 140 -0.57 -13.15 -21.26
C ASN A 140 -0.50 -14.30 -20.23
N ALA A 141 0.25 -14.18 -19.14
CA ALA A 141 0.23 -15.15 -18.05
C ALA A 141 -0.90 -14.84 -17.05
N ILE A 142 -1.07 -13.57 -16.66
CA ILE A 142 -2.12 -13.11 -15.74
C ILE A 142 -3.51 -13.29 -16.36
N GLU A 143 -3.70 -13.00 -17.64
CA GLU A 143 -4.97 -13.19 -18.37
C GLU A 143 -5.39 -14.68 -18.49
N ARG A 144 -4.49 -15.62 -18.16
CA ARG A 144 -4.77 -17.07 -18.08
C ARG A 144 -4.78 -17.61 -16.64
N MET A 145 -4.63 -16.74 -15.64
CA MET A 145 -4.89 -17.08 -14.23
C MET A 145 -6.25 -16.52 -13.81
N ASP A 146 -6.84 -17.13 -12.80
CA ASP A 146 -7.94 -16.52 -12.06
C ASP A 146 -7.43 -15.36 -11.17
N LYS A 147 -8.36 -14.54 -10.66
CA LYS A 147 -8.06 -13.35 -9.85
C LYS A 147 -7.50 -13.66 -8.45
N SER A 148 -7.41 -14.93 -8.06
CA SER A 148 -6.93 -15.30 -6.72
C SER A 148 -5.43 -15.07 -6.53
N VAL A 149 -4.67 -14.79 -7.59
CA VAL A 149 -3.25 -14.36 -7.48
C VAL A 149 -3.11 -12.86 -7.68
N VAL A 150 -3.55 -12.33 -8.83
CA VAL A 150 -3.51 -10.91 -9.18
C VAL A 150 -4.96 -10.41 -9.27
N CYS A 151 -5.38 -9.61 -8.30
CA CYS A 151 -6.75 -9.11 -8.20
C CYS A 151 -6.99 -7.88 -9.09
N GLN A 152 -5.94 -7.10 -9.37
CA GLN A 152 -5.98 -5.90 -10.24
C GLN A 152 -4.71 -5.84 -11.09
N MET A 153 -4.84 -5.50 -12.39
CA MET A 153 -3.72 -5.25 -13.31
C MET A 153 -4.14 -4.14 -14.29
N ASN A 154 -3.24 -3.19 -14.57
CA ASN A 154 -3.42 -2.20 -15.62
C ASN A 154 -2.48 -2.54 -16.80
N ALA A 155 -2.96 -3.40 -17.70
CA ALA A 155 -2.15 -3.92 -18.81
C ALA A 155 -1.68 -2.84 -19.79
N ASN A 156 -2.45 -1.75 -19.96
CA ASN A 156 -2.09 -0.65 -20.85
C ASN A 156 -0.99 0.22 -20.24
N GLU A 157 -1.12 0.57 -18.97
CA GLU A 157 -0.08 1.32 -18.24
C GLU A 157 1.21 0.51 -18.11
N TYR A 158 1.11 -0.80 -17.85
CA TYR A 158 2.26 -1.68 -17.82
C TYR A 158 2.99 -1.73 -19.18
N ARG A 159 2.25 -1.81 -20.30
CA ARG A 159 2.82 -1.73 -21.66
C ARG A 159 3.56 -0.41 -21.90
N LEU A 160 3.01 0.72 -21.45
CA LEU A 160 3.64 2.04 -21.58
C LEU A 160 4.95 2.11 -20.79
N GLN A 161 4.92 1.82 -19.49
CA GLN A 161 6.13 1.86 -18.63
C GLN A 161 7.21 0.88 -19.12
N ALA A 162 6.82 -0.29 -19.64
CA ALA A 162 7.75 -1.25 -20.23
C ALA A 162 8.31 -0.80 -21.59
N ALA A 163 7.55 -0.07 -22.41
CA ALA A 163 8.05 0.54 -23.64
C ALA A 163 9.04 1.68 -23.36
N GLU A 164 8.83 2.45 -22.29
CA GLU A 164 9.79 3.46 -21.86
C GLU A 164 11.09 2.85 -21.32
N SER A 165 11.00 1.82 -20.47
CA SER A 165 12.16 1.06 -20.04
C SER A 165 12.92 0.46 -21.24
N THR A 166 12.22 -0.08 -22.23
CA THR A 166 12.83 -0.59 -23.47
C THR A 166 13.62 0.50 -24.21
N LYS A 167 13.10 1.73 -24.31
CA LYS A 167 13.84 2.89 -24.89
C LYS A 167 15.07 3.28 -24.04
N ARG A 168 14.99 3.17 -22.72
CA ARG A 168 16.11 3.43 -21.80
C ARG A 168 17.24 2.43 -22.01
N TYR A 169 16.96 1.13 -22.05
CA TYR A 169 17.95 0.11 -22.40
C TYR A 169 18.54 0.31 -23.81
N GLN A 170 17.71 0.60 -24.82
CA GLN A 170 18.15 0.87 -26.20
C GLN A 170 19.07 2.09 -26.34
N SER A 171 18.97 3.07 -25.44
CA SER A 171 19.81 4.27 -25.43
C SER A 171 20.92 4.25 -24.37
N GLY A 172 21.03 3.18 -23.58
CA GLY A 172 21.99 3.04 -22.48
C GLY A 172 21.65 3.83 -21.20
N ASN A 173 20.51 4.51 -21.15
CA ASN A 173 20.12 5.43 -20.07
C ASN A 173 19.14 4.80 -19.07
N THR A 174 19.53 3.68 -18.45
CA THR A 174 18.71 2.96 -17.46
C THR A 174 18.56 3.74 -16.14
N MET A 175 17.36 3.77 -15.56
CA MET A 175 17.04 4.50 -14.32
C MET A 175 17.80 4.00 -13.08
N GLY A 176 18.05 2.70 -12.97
CA GLY A 176 18.60 2.11 -11.76
C GLY A 176 18.66 0.59 -11.81
N VAL A 177 18.92 -0.03 -10.65
CA VAL A 177 19.14 -1.48 -10.53
C VAL A 177 17.89 -2.33 -10.76
N LEU A 178 16.71 -1.71 -10.86
CA LEU A 178 15.42 -2.37 -11.12
C LEU A 178 14.78 -1.93 -12.45
N ASP A 179 15.47 -1.23 -13.36
CA ASP A 179 14.84 -0.72 -14.58
C ASP A 179 14.22 -1.83 -15.43
N GLY A 180 12.91 -1.74 -15.67
CA GLY A 180 12.13 -2.71 -16.42
C GLY A 180 11.68 -3.94 -15.62
N VAL A 181 12.13 -4.08 -14.37
CA VAL A 181 11.86 -5.25 -13.54
C VAL A 181 10.40 -5.21 -13.06
N PRO A 182 9.60 -6.25 -13.36
CA PRO A 182 8.20 -6.30 -12.97
C PRO A 182 8.07 -6.63 -11.48
N ILE A 183 7.24 -5.87 -10.76
CA ILE A 183 6.90 -6.13 -9.36
C ILE A 183 5.38 -6.18 -9.16
N LEU A 184 4.95 -6.90 -8.14
CA LEU A 184 3.56 -6.94 -7.68
C LEU A 184 3.46 -6.45 -6.23
N VAL A 185 2.35 -5.80 -5.89
CA VAL A 185 2.16 -5.20 -4.55
C VAL A 185 0.94 -5.82 -3.89
N LYS A 186 1.00 -6.16 -2.60
CA LYS A 186 -0.17 -6.63 -1.84
C LYS A 186 -1.26 -5.57 -1.84
N ASP A 187 -2.51 -5.97 -2.07
CA ASP A 187 -3.61 -5.03 -2.31
C ASP A 187 -3.82 -3.97 -1.20
N GLU A 188 -3.53 -4.25 0.08
CA GLU A 188 -3.69 -3.29 1.18
C GLU A 188 -2.65 -2.15 1.22
N ILE A 189 -1.59 -2.22 0.42
CA ILE A 189 -0.54 -1.20 0.34
C ILE A 189 -0.95 -0.11 -0.67
N PRO A 190 -0.88 1.19 -0.32
CA PRO A 190 -1.12 2.28 -1.27
C PRO A 190 -0.17 2.23 -2.47
N THR A 191 -0.71 2.46 -3.67
CA THR A 191 0.03 2.33 -4.94
C THR A 191 -0.65 3.21 -6.00
N ALA A 192 0.09 4.13 -6.59
CA ALA A 192 -0.45 5.08 -7.56
C ALA A 192 -1.01 4.34 -8.80
N GLY A 193 -2.21 4.75 -9.22
CA GLY A 193 -2.90 4.15 -10.38
C GLY A 193 -3.66 2.86 -10.09
N PHE A 194 -3.78 2.44 -8.83
CA PHE A 194 -4.54 1.25 -8.42
C PHE A 194 -5.44 1.51 -7.22
N THR A 195 -6.64 0.94 -7.24
CA THR A 195 -7.54 0.92 -6.09
C THR A 195 -6.96 0.03 -4.98
N ARG A 196 -7.40 0.26 -3.75
CA ARG A 196 -7.05 -0.49 -2.54
C ARG A 196 -8.33 -1.03 -1.91
N THR A 197 -8.58 -2.33 -2.08
CA THR A 197 -9.82 -2.96 -1.59
C THR A 197 -9.66 -3.70 -0.27
N ASN A 198 -8.44 -3.76 0.25
CA ASN A 198 -8.03 -4.61 1.37
C ASN A 198 -8.51 -6.07 1.21
N GLY A 199 -8.65 -6.56 -0.02
CA GLY A 199 -9.18 -7.89 -0.34
C GLY A 199 -10.70 -8.05 -0.26
N THR A 200 -11.47 -6.98 0.01
CA THR A 200 -12.94 -6.99 0.07
C THR A 200 -13.59 -6.75 -1.31
N SER A 201 -14.92 -6.87 -1.40
CA SER A 201 -15.72 -6.43 -2.56
C SER A 201 -16.08 -4.94 -2.56
N PHE A 202 -16.15 -4.31 -1.38
CA PHE A 202 -16.83 -3.01 -1.17
C PHE A 202 -15.90 -1.84 -0.84
N LEU A 203 -14.71 -2.09 -0.28
CA LEU A 203 -13.72 -1.02 -0.10
C LEU A 203 -13.14 -0.66 -1.47
N ALA A 204 -13.16 0.63 -1.80
CA ALA A 204 -12.61 1.18 -3.03
C ALA A 204 -11.83 2.47 -2.73
N ASP A 205 -10.84 2.38 -1.82
CA ASP A 205 -9.97 3.50 -1.52
C ASP A 205 -8.96 3.72 -2.66
N TYR A 206 -8.63 4.98 -2.95
CA TYR A 206 -7.72 5.35 -4.04
C TYR A 206 -6.79 6.48 -3.59
N ASP A 207 -5.51 6.16 -3.47
CA ASP A 207 -4.45 7.15 -3.30
C ASP A 207 -3.79 7.40 -4.68
N ASP A 208 -3.63 8.67 -5.04
CA ASP A 208 -2.96 9.07 -6.28
C ASP A 208 -1.42 8.93 -6.21
N ARG A 209 -0.88 8.54 -5.04
CA ARG A 209 0.55 8.46 -4.73
C ARG A 209 0.92 7.04 -4.29
N ASP A 210 2.15 6.65 -4.61
CA ASP A 210 2.75 5.42 -4.10
C ASP A 210 3.11 5.57 -2.62
N ALA A 211 2.92 4.50 -1.84
CA ALA A 211 3.55 4.39 -0.52
C ALA A 211 5.09 4.46 -0.67
N PHE A 212 5.78 5.08 0.28
CA PHE A 212 7.23 5.31 0.29
C PHE A 212 8.09 4.12 -0.21
N PRO A 213 7.92 2.85 0.24
CA PRO A 213 8.68 1.72 -0.32
C PRO A 213 8.43 1.48 -1.81
N ILE A 214 7.22 1.70 -2.31
CA ILE A 214 6.87 1.53 -3.73
C ILE A 214 7.47 2.68 -4.56
N LEU A 215 7.41 3.91 -4.04
CA LEU A 215 8.08 5.07 -4.64
C LEU A 215 9.60 4.84 -4.79
N LYS A 216 10.26 4.33 -3.75
CA LYS A 216 11.68 3.97 -3.77
C LYS A 216 12.01 2.91 -4.84
N LEU A 217 11.18 1.88 -4.97
CA LEU A 217 11.35 0.85 -6.00
C LEU A 217 11.17 1.42 -7.42
N ARG A 218 10.15 2.27 -7.64
CA ARG A 218 9.96 2.99 -8.91
C ARG A 218 11.12 3.93 -9.25
N GLN A 219 11.72 4.59 -8.25
CA GLN A 219 12.91 5.44 -8.44
C GLN A 219 14.12 4.64 -8.97
N GLN A 220 14.21 3.34 -8.65
CA GLN A 220 15.20 2.42 -9.24
C GLN A 220 14.76 1.82 -10.59
N GLY A 221 13.60 2.22 -11.13
CA GLY A 221 13.05 1.82 -12.42
C GLY A 221 12.10 0.61 -12.39
N ALA A 222 11.72 0.12 -11.21
CA ALA A 222 10.79 -1.01 -11.09
C ALA A 222 9.39 -0.64 -11.61
N ILE A 223 8.71 -1.60 -12.24
CA ILE A 223 7.40 -1.41 -12.85
C ILE A 223 6.36 -2.22 -12.08
N VAL A 224 5.39 -1.53 -11.47
CA VAL A 224 4.27 -2.18 -10.77
C VAL A 224 3.27 -2.71 -11.80
N VAL A 225 3.18 -4.04 -11.91
CA VAL A 225 2.26 -4.74 -12.83
C VAL A 225 0.81 -4.66 -12.34
N GLY A 226 0.61 -4.74 -11.02
CA GLY A 226 -0.70 -4.94 -10.44
C GLY A 226 -0.72 -5.13 -8.93
N LYS A 227 -1.93 -5.27 -8.40
CA LYS A 227 -2.20 -5.62 -7.00
C LYS A 227 -2.42 -7.13 -6.89
N THR A 228 -1.81 -7.74 -5.89
CA THR A 228 -2.00 -9.16 -5.55
C THR A 228 -3.11 -9.34 -4.54
N SER A 229 -3.82 -10.46 -4.67
CA SER A 229 -4.86 -10.85 -3.72
C SER A 229 -4.28 -11.02 -2.30
N GLN A 230 -5.19 -11.06 -1.34
CA GLN A 230 -4.88 -11.30 0.06
C GLN A 230 -6.06 -11.97 0.76
N HIS A 231 -5.80 -12.57 1.91
CA HIS A 231 -6.87 -12.86 2.86
C HIS A 231 -7.55 -11.54 3.26
N GLU A 232 -8.88 -11.52 3.29
CA GLU A 232 -9.69 -10.30 3.45
C GLU A 232 -9.30 -9.50 4.71
N ILE A 233 -9.16 -8.17 4.55
CA ILE A 233 -8.65 -7.19 5.53
C ILE A 233 -7.39 -7.61 6.30
N GLY A 234 -6.63 -8.55 5.76
CA GLY A 234 -5.45 -9.14 6.39
C GLY A 234 -5.72 -10.12 7.54
N ILE A 235 -6.97 -10.42 7.92
CA ILE A 235 -7.36 -11.04 9.20
C ILE A 235 -7.30 -12.58 9.25
N GLY A 236 -6.50 -13.21 8.39
CA GLY A 236 -6.35 -14.67 8.36
C GLY A 236 -5.10 -15.18 7.67
N THR A 237 -4.68 -16.39 8.05
CA THR A 237 -3.35 -16.96 7.75
C THR A 237 -3.35 -18.07 6.71
N THR A 238 -4.51 -18.40 6.16
CA THR A 238 -4.70 -19.42 5.11
C THR A 238 -4.50 -18.87 3.71
N GLY A 239 -4.83 -17.60 3.50
CA GLY A 239 -4.95 -16.99 2.18
C GLY A 239 -6.34 -17.10 1.55
N PHE A 240 -7.33 -17.64 2.28
CA PHE A 240 -8.72 -17.69 1.84
C PHE A 240 -9.28 -16.31 1.47
N ASN A 241 -10.01 -16.23 0.36
CA ASN A 241 -10.77 -15.05 -0.03
C ASN A 241 -11.99 -15.50 -0.86
N LEU A 242 -13.19 -15.00 -0.51
CA LEU A 242 -14.44 -15.39 -1.17
C LEU A 242 -14.69 -14.62 -2.48
N PHE A 243 -14.25 -13.36 -2.56
CA PHE A 243 -14.54 -12.46 -3.69
C PHE A 243 -13.54 -12.60 -4.85
N TYR A 244 -12.24 -12.65 -4.55
CA TYR A 244 -11.18 -12.87 -5.54
C TYR A 244 -10.85 -14.35 -5.77
N GLY A 245 -11.35 -15.23 -4.90
CA GLY A 245 -10.98 -16.65 -4.86
C GLY A 245 -9.70 -16.90 -4.04
N THR A 246 -9.45 -18.16 -3.71
CA THR A 246 -8.31 -18.59 -2.87
C THR A 246 -7.16 -19.13 -3.73
N PRO A 247 -5.94 -18.56 -3.68
CA PRO A 247 -4.84 -19.03 -4.51
C PRO A 247 -4.28 -20.37 -4.03
N LYS A 248 -4.27 -21.33 -4.95
CA LYS A 248 -3.61 -22.63 -4.79
C LYS A 248 -2.10 -22.47 -4.70
N ASN A 249 -1.51 -23.14 -3.70
CA ASN A 249 -0.07 -23.23 -3.50
C ASN A 249 0.64 -23.75 -4.77
N PRO A 250 1.76 -23.16 -5.20
CA PRO A 250 2.51 -23.65 -6.37
C PRO A 250 3.22 -24.99 -6.16
N TYR A 251 3.29 -25.48 -4.92
CA TYR A 251 3.84 -26.78 -4.55
C TYR A 251 2.76 -27.80 -4.18
N GLY A 252 3.17 -29.06 -4.07
CA GLY A 252 2.31 -30.23 -3.90
C GLY A 252 2.42 -31.19 -5.08
N ASN A 253 2.68 -32.46 -4.81
CA ASN A 253 2.83 -33.51 -5.82
C ASN A 253 1.49 -34.04 -6.38
N ASN A 254 0.43 -34.06 -5.58
CA ASN A 254 -0.90 -34.49 -6.01
C ASN A 254 -1.68 -33.32 -6.64
N PRO A 255 -1.96 -33.32 -7.96
CA PRO A 255 -2.64 -32.21 -8.63
C PRO A 255 -4.10 -32.03 -8.16
N ASN A 256 -4.73 -33.07 -7.62
CA ASN A 256 -6.12 -33.03 -7.15
C ASN A 256 -6.28 -32.34 -5.79
N ILE A 257 -5.22 -32.28 -4.98
CA ILE A 257 -5.25 -31.57 -3.68
C ILE A 257 -4.99 -30.08 -3.92
N HIS A 258 -5.79 -29.22 -3.30
CA HIS A 258 -5.51 -27.79 -3.21
C HIS A 258 -4.84 -27.53 -1.87
N TYR A 259 -3.57 -27.14 -1.85
CA TYR A 259 -2.92 -26.67 -0.63
C TYR A 259 -3.06 -25.15 -0.52
N TYR A 260 -3.25 -24.65 0.69
CA TYR A 260 -3.25 -23.22 0.97
C TYR A 260 -1.87 -22.60 0.69
N THR A 261 -1.87 -21.39 0.16
CA THR A 261 -0.67 -20.55 0.00
C THR A 261 -0.16 -19.98 1.33
N GLY A 262 -1.02 -19.94 2.35
CA GLY A 262 -0.77 -19.14 3.55
C GLY A 262 -1.22 -17.70 3.35
N GLY A 263 -1.26 -16.93 4.43
CA GLY A 263 -1.82 -15.58 4.42
C GLY A 263 -1.26 -14.66 5.50
N SER A 264 -1.56 -13.37 5.44
CA SER A 264 -2.51 -12.77 4.50
C SER A 264 -1.96 -12.37 3.12
N SER A 265 -0.64 -12.33 2.88
CA SER A 265 -0.04 -11.99 1.56
C SER A 265 -0.05 -13.16 0.56
N SER A 266 -1.22 -13.77 0.35
CA SER A 266 -1.41 -15.04 -0.35
C SER A 266 -1.11 -14.96 -1.85
N GLY A 267 -1.71 -14.00 -2.55
CA GLY A 267 -1.42 -13.75 -3.97
C GLY A 267 0.03 -13.31 -4.21
N SER A 268 0.62 -12.59 -3.26
CA SER A 268 2.01 -12.11 -3.32
C SER A 268 3.00 -13.27 -3.34
N ALA A 269 2.87 -14.24 -2.41
CA ALA A 269 3.69 -15.44 -2.41
C ALA A 269 3.41 -16.34 -3.62
N ALA A 270 2.13 -16.51 -3.99
CA ALA A 270 1.75 -17.34 -5.14
C ALA A 270 2.37 -16.81 -6.45
N ALA A 271 2.39 -15.50 -6.67
CA ALA A 271 2.98 -14.90 -7.87
C ALA A 271 4.50 -15.11 -7.94
N VAL A 272 5.21 -14.87 -6.84
CA VAL A 272 6.67 -15.02 -6.74
C VAL A 272 7.08 -16.49 -6.93
N ALA A 273 6.42 -17.40 -6.20
CA ALA A 273 6.67 -18.84 -6.29
C ALA A 273 6.27 -19.43 -7.66
N ARG A 274 5.24 -18.90 -8.34
CA ARG A 274 4.92 -19.26 -9.75
C ARG A 274 5.96 -18.75 -10.76
N GLY A 275 6.95 -17.95 -10.35
CA GLY A 275 7.92 -17.32 -11.24
C GLY A 275 7.33 -16.22 -12.12
N LEU A 276 6.17 -15.65 -11.75
CA LEU A 276 5.50 -14.61 -12.52
C LEU A 276 6.24 -13.26 -12.42
N VAL A 277 6.79 -12.97 -11.24
CA VAL A 277 7.67 -11.83 -10.94
C VAL A 277 8.80 -12.28 -10.00
N PRO A 278 9.98 -11.65 -10.02
CA PRO A 278 11.08 -11.98 -9.10
C PRO A 278 10.83 -11.42 -7.68
N LEU A 279 10.03 -10.35 -7.57
CA LEU A 279 9.78 -9.58 -6.35
C LEU A 279 8.29 -9.21 -6.23
N ALA A 280 7.71 -9.47 -5.05
CA ALA A 280 6.45 -8.88 -4.62
C ALA A 280 6.60 -8.21 -3.25
N ILE A 281 5.78 -7.20 -2.97
CA ILE A 281 5.80 -6.45 -1.71
C ILE A 281 4.61 -6.88 -0.85
N GLY A 282 4.90 -7.46 0.31
CA GLY A 282 3.89 -7.95 1.26
C GLY A 282 3.80 -7.09 2.52
N ALA A 283 2.85 -7.45 3.40
CA ALA A 283 2.71 -6.85 4.72
C ALA A 283 2.43 -7.91 5.80
N ASP A 284 2.96 -7.71 7.00
CA ASP A 284 3.10 -8.68 8.09
C ASP A 284 2.71 -8.08 9.47
N GLY A 285 1.45 -8.31 9.88
CA GLY A 285 0.93 -7.97 11.21
C GLY A 285 0.98 -9.10 12.24
N GLY A 286 1.05 -10.35 11.79
CA GLY A 286 1.05 -11.56 12.63
C GLY A 286 1.72 -12.77 11.97
N GLY A 287 2.65 -12.53 11.04
CA GLY A 287 3.24 -13.54 10.14
C GLY A 287 2.88 -13.36 8.67
N SER A 288 2.12 -12.33 8.28
CA SER A 288 1.51 -12.27 6.95
C SER A 288 2.47 -12.10 5.75
N ILE A 289 3.78 -11.90 5.95
CA ILE A 289 4.83 -12.13 4.92
C ILE A 289 5.42 -13.54 5.09
N ARG A 290 5.82 -13.85 6.32
CA ARG A 290 6.62 -15.03 6.67
C ARG A 290 5.85 -16.35 6.55
N ILE A 291 4.56 -16.39 6.86
CA ILE A 291 3.68 -17.57 6.72
C ILE A 291 3.53 -17.93 5.24
N PRO A 292 3.02 -17.04 4.35
CA PRO A 292 2.89 -17.41 2.95
C PRO A 292 4.24 -17.65 2.27
N SER A 293 5.32 -17.00 2.71
CA SER A 293 6.68 -17.32 2.23
C SER A 293 7.13 -18.72 2.67
N SER A 294 6.87 -19.10 3.93
CA SER A 294 7.14 -20.45 4.45
C SER A 294 6.45 -21.53 3.62
N LEU A 295 5.13 -21.38 3.42
CA LEU A 295 4.28 -22.39 2.82
C LEU A 295 4.43 -22.47 1.30
N CYS A 296 4.76 -21.36 0.62
CA CYS A 296 5.09 -21.34 -0.81
C CYS A 296 6.59 -21.52 -1.11
N GLY A 297 7.44 -21.76 -0.12
CA GLY A 297 8.85 -22.12 -0.34
C GLY A 297 9.70 -21.01 -0.93
N ILE A 298 9.44 -19.76 -0.52
CA ILE A 298 10.15 -18.57 -0.99
C ILE A 298 10.73 -17.78 0.19
N VAL A 299 11.48 -16.73 -0.11
CA VAL A 299 12.05 -15.82 0.89
C VAL A 299 11.02 -14.76 1.26
N GLY A 300 10.87 -14.50 2.56
CA GLY A 300 10.04 -13.41 3.08
C GLY A 300 10.72 -12.71 4.25
N LEU A 301 11.06 -11.43 4.07
CA LEU A 301 11.67 -10.61 5.11
C LEU A 301 10.62 -9.69 5.75
N LYS A 302 10.47 -9.76 7.08
CA LYS A 302 9.83 -8.74 7.91
C LYS A 302 10.92 -7.87 8.54
N PRO A 303 11.11 -6.62 8.10
CA PRO A 303 12.02 -5.67 8.75
C PRO A 303 11.62 -5.37 10.21
N THR A 304 12.45 -4.62 10.90
CA THR A 304 12.17 -4.02 12.21
C THR A 304 10.96 -3.09 12.08
N PHE A 305 10.15 -2.95 13.14
CA PHE A 305 8.95 -2.11 13.10
C PHE A 305 9.27 -0.69 12.63
N LYS A 306 8.60 -0.28 11.54
CA LYS A 306 8.79 1.02 10.86
C LYS A 306 10.21 1.33 10.32
N ARG A 307 11.10 0.35 10.16
CA ARG A 307 12.37 0.43 9.39
C ARG A 307 12.13 0.83 7.94
N VAL A 308 11.10 0.24 7.33
CA VAL A 308 10.45 0.75 6.13
C VAL A 308 9.40 1.75 6.59
N ALA A 309 9.58 3.04 6.25
CA ALA A 309 8.60 4.07 6.57
C ALA A 309 7.31 3.83 5.78
N ILE A 310 6.17 3.69 6.48
CA ILE A 310 4.85 3.54 5.85
C ILE A 310 3.73 3.83 6.85
N ASP A 311 2.66 4.47 6.36
CA ASP A 311 1.37 4.52 7.07
C ASP A 311 0.51 3.30 6.68
N MET A 312 -0.02 2.59 7.68
CA MET A 312 -0.74 1.33 7.50
C MET A 312 -2.13 1.45 8.09
N SER A 313 -3.18 1.31 7.27
CA SER A 313 -4.55 1.33 7.78
C SER A 313 -4.90 0.08 8.61
N VAL A 314 -4.21 -1.03 8.39
CA VAL A 314 -4.43 -2.32 9.06
C VAL A 314 -3.29 -2.63 10.02
N GLY A 315 -3.63 -2.88 11.29
CA GLY A 315 -2.67 -3.33 12.31
C GLY A 315 -1.54 -2.34 12.59
N TYR A 316 -1.84 -1.04 12.69
CA TYR A 316 -0.86 0.05 12.75
C TYR A 316 0.19 -0.07 13.86
N SER A 317 -0.02 -0.83 14.94
CA SER A 317 1.02 -1.06 15.97
C SER A 317 1.81 -2.38 15.85
N VAL A 318 1.45 -3.27 14.92
CA VAL A 318 2.07 -4.60 14.75
C VAL A 318 2.47 -4.95 13.31
N CYS A 319 2.02 -4.15 12.33
CA CYS A 319 2.20 -4.41 10.90
C CYS A 319 3.47 -3.79 10.32
N HIS A 320 4.10 -4.55 9.43
CA HIS A 320 5.37 -4.26 8.79
C HIS A 320 5.23 -4.47 7.28
N VAL A 321 5.94 -3.70 6.45
CA VAL A 321 6.05 -3.97 5.00
C VAL A 321 7.45 -4.47 4.68
N GLY A 322 7.55 -5.42 3.75
CA GLY A 322 8.81 -6.06 3.39
C GLY A 322 8.74 -6.88 2.09
N PRO A 323 9.91 -7.24 1.53
CA PRO A 323 10.00 -7.95 0.26
C PRO A 323 9.74 -9.45 0.38
N MET A 324 9.16 -10.01 -0.68
CA MET A 324 8.93 -11.44 -0.92
C MET A 324 9.57 -11.80 -2.26
N THR A 325 10.51 -12.74 -2.26
CA THR A 325 11.37 -13.03 -3.42
C THR A 325 11.78 -14.50 -3.48
N ASN A 326 12.31 -14.96 -4.61
CA ASN A 326 12.75 -16.35 -4.76
C ASN A 326 14.18 -16.64 -4.25
N ASN A 327 14.91 -15.65 -3.71
CA ASN A 327 16.29 -15.80 -3.22
C ASN A 327 16.72 -14.66 -2.27
N ILE A 328 17.73 -14.91 -1.44
CA ILE A 328 18.18 -13.98 -0.40
C ILE A 328 18.72 -12.66 -0.96
N HIS A 329 19.39 -12.69 -2.12
CA HIS A 329 20.03 -11.51 -2.69
C HIS A 329 19.03 -10.50 -3.27
N ASP A 330 17.95 -10.98 -3.90
CA ASP A 330 16.85 -10.12 -4.33
C ASP A 330 16.07 -9.55 -3.12
N ALA A 331 15.95 -10.30 -2.01
CA ALA A 331 15.38 -9.78 -0.77
C ALA A 331 16.26 -8.67 -0.16
N ALA A 332 17.58 -8.86 -0.13
CA ALA A 332 18.54 -7.88 0.35
C ALA A 332 18.52 -6.59 -0.49
N LEU A 333 18.51 -6.72 -1.82
CA LEU A 333 18.43 -5.60 -2.75
C LEU A 333 17.13 -4.81 -2.59
N ALA A 334 15.98 -5.50 -2.53
CA ALA A 334 14.68 -4.86 -2.34
C ALA A 334 14.59 -4.15 -0.97
N TYR A 335 15.07 -4.80 0.09
CA TYR A 335 15.16 -4.20 1.43
C TYR A 335 16.02 -2.93 1.44
N ALA A 336 17.21 -2.97 0.84
CA ALA A 336 18.14 -1.84 0.76
C ALA A 336 17.53 -0.61 0.05
N ILE A 337 16.61 -0.84 -0.89
CA ILE A 337 15.87 0.22 -1.60
C ILE A 337 14.67 0.72 -0.76
N MET A 338 13.94 -0.17 -0.09
CA MET A 338 12.70 0.14 0.64
C MET A 338 12.92 0.75 2.03
N ALA A 339 14.03 0.43 2.70
CA ALA A 339 14.29 0.83 4.08
C ALA A 339 14.72 2.30 4.23
N GLY A 340 14.63 2.81 5.45
CA GLY A 340 15.02 4.17 5.83
C GLY A 340 13.81 5.04 6.21
N ALA A 341 14.11 6.22 6.74
CA ALA A 341 13.12 7.19 7.17
C ALA A 341 12.57 8.02 6.00
N ALA A 342 11.31 8.45 6.11
CA ALA A 342 10.67 9.38 5.19
C ALA A 342 10.87 10.83 5.67
N GLU A 343 12.13 11.27 5.74
CA GLU A 343 12.54 12.51 6.44
C GLU A 343 11.82 13.77 5.94
N ASN A 344 11.51 13.82 4.64
CA ASN A 344 10.82 14.94 3.98
C ASN A 344 9.32 14.69 3.74
N ASP A 345 8.72 13.66 4.36
CA ASP A 345 7.29 13.34 4.17
C ASP A 345 6.63 12.81 5.45
N HIS A 346 6.14 13.73 6.27
CA HIS A 346 5.49 13.48 7.56
C HIS A 346 4.23 12.59 7.49
N ARG A 347 3.71 12.26 6.30
CA ARG A 347 2.61 11.31 6.13
C ARG A 347 3.04 9.87 6.38
N HIS A 348 4.31 9.54 6.10
CA HIS A 348 4.82 8.19 6.22
C HIS A 348 5.43 7.95 7.61
N GLN A 349 4.71 7.20 8.46
CA GLN A 349 5.16 6.88 9.81
C GLN A 349 6.50 6.11 9.78
N SER A 350 7.49 6.61 10.51
CA SER A 350 8.79 5.94 10.75
C SER A 350 9.22 6.07 12.21
N GLN A 351 10.15 5.24 12.67
CA GLN A 351 10.84 5.42 13.95
C GLN A 351 12.10 6.28 13.79
N LYS A 352 12.63 6.79 14.91
CA LYS A 352 14.03 7.19 14.99
C LYS A 352 14.88 5.93 14.83
N GLN A 353 15.40 5.71 13.63
CA GLN A 353 16.14 4.51 13.23
C GLN A 353 17.59 4.88 12.89
N PRO A 354 18.54 3.94 12.95
CA PRO A 354 19.89 4.17 12.46
C PRO A 354 19.89 4.18 10.92
N PRO A 355 20.96 4.66 10.27
CA PRO A 355 21.07 4.59 8.81
C PRO A 355 20.98 3.14 8.31
N VAL A 356 20.59 2.97 7.04
CA VAL A 356 20.45 1.63 6.44
C VAL A 356 21.81 1.12 6.01
N HIS A 357 22.23 0.00 6.59
CA HIS A 357 23.43 -0.75 6.22
C HIS A 357 23.07 -2.22 5.98
N LEU A 358 24.01 -2.95 5.37
CA LEU A 358 23.96 -4.40 5.22
C LEU A 358 25.31 -5.04 5.59
N HIS A 359 25.98 -4.49 6.61
CA HIS A 359 27.37 -4.79 6.97
C HIS A 359 27.69 -6.29 7.01
N ASP A 360 27.06 -7.05 7.92
CA ASP A 360 27.46 -8.46 8.13
C ASP A 360 27.13 -9.37 6.93
N TYR A 361 26.14 -8.98 6.14
CA TYR A 361 25.75 -9.67 4.91
C TYR A 361 26.75 -9.43 3.77
N VAL A 362 27.19 -8.18 3.58
CA VAL A 362 28.14 -7.81 2.53
C VAL A 362 29.56 -8.25 2.89
N MET A 363 30.03 -7.92 4.09
CA MET A 363 31.42 -8.16 4.53
C MET A 363 31.77 -9.63 4.66
N ASN A 364 30.78 -10.48 4.95
CA ASN A 364 30.95 -11.95 4.96
C ASN A 364 30.40 -12.62 3.69
N SER A 365 30.19 -11.88 2.59
CA SER A 365 29.86 -12.50 1.31
C SER A 365 30.98 -13.45 0.87
N GLY A 366 30.64 -14.65 0.42
CA GLY A 366 31.61 -15.71 0.11
C GLY A 366 32.23 -16.45 1.32
N ASN A 367 32.26 -15.86 2.52
CA ASN A 367 32.59 -16.61 3.74
C ASN A 367 31.52 -17.70 3.98
N SER A 368 31.92 -18.86 4.49
CA SER A 368 31.02 -19.98 4.83
C SER A 368 31.17 -20.50 6.26
N SER A 369 31.97 -19.82 7.09
CA SER A 369 31.97 -19.96 8.54
C SER A 369 30.81 -19.17 9.16
N LEU A 370 30.38 -19.62 10.34
CA LEU A 370 29.49 -18.92 11.29
C LEU A 370 30.16 -18.83 12.68
N GLU A 371 31.48 -18.97 12.74
CA GLU A 371 32.28 -18.85 13.97
C GLU A 371 32.03 -17.51 14.68
N GLY A 372 31.84 -17.56 16.00
CA GLY A 372 31.50 -16.39 16.82
C GLY A 372 30.01 -16.01 16.83
N LEU A 373 29.17 -16.59 15.97
CA LEU A 373 27.72 -16.35 15.98
C LEU A 373 27.03 -17.20 17.05
N ARG A 374 26.28 -16.56 17.95
CA ARG A 374 25.47 -17.24 18.98
C ARG A 374 24.02 -17.35 18.53
N ILE A 375 23.54 -18.57 18.37
CA ILE A 375 22.18 -18.89 17.90
C ILE A 375 21.34 -19.39 19.08
N GLY A 376 20.30 -18.62 19.42
CA GLY A 376 19.30 -18.96 20.42
C GLY A 376 18.33 -20.01 19.94
N ILE A 377 18.25 -21.12 20.69
CA ILE A 377 17.30 -22.21 20.48
C ILE A 377 16.42 -22.38 21.72
N PHE A 378 15.11 -22.52 21.52
CA PHE A 378 14.13 -22.83 22.58
C PHE A 378 13.46 -24.17 22.24
N ASP A 379 14.01 -25.26 22.76
CA ASP A 379 13.67 -26.63 22.33
C ASP A 379 12.18 -26.97 22.48
N GLU A 380 11.50 -26.50 23.54
CA GLU A 380 10.06 -26.75 23.72
C GLU A 380 9.18 -26.06 22.67
N HIS A 381 9.61 -24.89 22.18
CA HIS A 381 8.89 -24.18 21.10
C HIS A 381 9.10 -24.90 19.76
N ILE A 382 10.31 -25.40 19.49
CA ILE A 382 10.60 -26.24 18.30
C ILE A 382 9.95 -27.63 18.42
N ALA A 383 9.77 -28.16 19.63
CA ALA A 383 9.09 -29.43 19.87
C ALA A 383 7.61 -29.37 19.44
N ASP A 384 6.98 -28.20 19.56
CA ASP A 384 5.60 -27.91 19.12
C ASP A 384 5.51 -27.64 17.60
N SER A 385 6.03 -28.60 16.82
CA SER A 385 5.83 -28.72 15.37
C SER A 385 5.52 -30.18 14.99
N LYS A 386 5.08 -30.39 13.75
CA LYS A 386 5.01 -31.72 13.13
C LYS A 386 6.42 -32.34 13.04
N PRO A 387 6.54 -33.70 13.05
CA PRO A 387 7.85 -34.36 13.13
C PRO A 387 8.80 -34.07 11.96
N ASN A 388 8.26 -33.94 10.74
CA ASN A 388 8.99 -33.56 9.53
C ASN A 388 9.63 -32.17 9.65
N VAL A 389 8.86 -31.17 10.09
CA VAL A 389 9.33 -29.80 10.37
C VAL A 389 10.40 -29.80 11.46
N ARG A 390 10.20 -30.58 12.53
CA ARG A 390 11.16 -30.70 13.64
C ARG A 390 12.48 -31.33 13.18
N ALA A 391 12.42 -32.35 12.34
CA ALA A 391 13.60 -33.01 11.77
C ALA A 391 14.35 -32.11 10.77
N ALA A 392 13.64 -31.33 9.94
CA ALA A 392 14.26 -30.31 9.09
C ALA A 392 14.96 -29.22 9.92
N THR A 393 14.31 -28.75 10.99
CA THR A 393 14.87 -27.73 11.89
C THR A 393 16.11 -28.24 12.63
N LYS A 394 16.08 -29.47 13.15
CA LYS A 394 17.24 -30.09 13.81
C LYS A 394 18.44 -30.22 12.85
N ARG A 395 18.22 -30.66 11.61
CA ARG A 395 19.27 -30.72 10.56
C ARG A 395 19.89 -29.36 10.25
N ALA A 396 19.14 -28.27 10.37
CA ALA A 396 19.66 -26.92 10.19
C ALA A 396 20.50 -26.45 11.38
N ILE A 397 20.09 -26.76 12.62
CA ILE A 397 20.88 -26.48 13.83
C ILE A 397 22.21 -27.25 13.80
N GLU A 398 22.16 -28.54 13.42
CA GLU A 398 23.35 -29.38 13.18
C GLU A 398 24.26 -28.79 12.07
N PHE A 399 23.67 -28.25 11.00
CA PHE A 399 24.42 -27.54 9.97
C PHE A 399 25.10 -26.28 10.53
N TYR A 400 24.41 -25.42 11.29
CA TYR A 400 25.02 -24.21 11.85
C TYR A 400 26.17 -24.55 12.82
N GLN A 401 26.01 -25.58 13.65
CA GLN A 401 27.10 -26.14 14.48
C GLN A 401 28.29 -26.58 13.63
N SER A 402 28.06 -27.28 12.52
CA SER A 402 29.13 -27.68 11.58
C SER A 402 29.82 -26.52 10.86
N ARG A 403 29.25 -25.30 10.92
CA ARG A 403 29.87 -24.05 10.45
C ARG A 403 30.54 -23.24 11.56
N GLY A 404 30.53 -23.70 12.81
CA GLY A 404 31.18 -23.02 13.95
C GLY A 404 30.26 -22.12 14.79
N ALA A 405 28.95 -22.09 14.54
CA ALA A 405 28.03 -21.31 15.37
C ALA A 405 27.85 -21.94 16.76
N GLU A 406 27.82 -21.10 17.79
CA GLU A 406 27.48 -21.50 19.16
C GLU A 406 25.96 -21.66 19.27
N ILE A 407 25.47 -22.81 19.74
CA ILE A 407 24.04 -23.02 20.01
C ILE A 407 23.76 -22.80 21.49
N VAL A 408 22.99 -21.75 21.78
CA VAL A 408 22.71 -21.28 23.14
C VAL A 408 21.26 -21.60 23.50
N PRO A 409 21.01 -22.42 24.55
CA PRO A 409 19.66 -22.64 25.05
C PRO A 409 19.05 -21.35 25.62
N ILE A 410 17.88 -20.98 25.13
CA ILE A 410 17.10 -19.82 25.59
C ILE A 410 15.66 -20.24 25.96
N THR A 411 14.93 -19.33 26.60
CA THR A 411 13.53 -19.54 26.95
C THR A 411 12.75 -18.29 26.54
N LEU A 412 11.65 -18.49 25.81
CA LEU A 412 10.64 -17.47 25.54
C LEU A 412 9.46 -17.74 26.50
N PRO A 413 9.41 -17.10 27.68
CA PRO A 413 8.36 -17.34 28.66
C PRO A 413 7.07 -16.63 28.26
N HIS A 414 5.96 -17.12 28.80
CA HIS A 414 4.64 -16.47 28.66
C HIS A 414 4.18 -16.26 27.21
N LEU A 415 4.56 -17.17 26.29
CA LEU A 415 4.08 -17.18 24.91
C LEU A 415 2.55 -17.25 24.84
N GLY A 416 1.89 -17.97 25.75
CA GLY A 416 0.42 -17.99 25.83
C GLY A 416 -0.17 -16.59 26.03
N GLU A 417 0.31 -15.84 27.02
CA GLU A 417 -0.14 -14.47 27.32
C GLU A 417 0.23 -13.49 26.19
N ILE A 418 1.43 -13.62 25.63
CA ILE A 418 1.90 -12.80 24.49
C ILE A 418 1.03 -13.02 23.25
N HIS A 419 0.63 -14.26 22.96
CA HIS A 419 -0.20 -14.57 21.80
C HIS A 419 -1.64 -14.06 21.96
N LEU A 420 -2.20 -14.14 23.17
CA LEU A 420 -3.50 -13.53 23.48
C LEU A 420 -3.44 -12.00 23.41
N ALA A 421 -2.36 -11.38 23.91
CA ALA A 421 -2.16 -9.94 23.89
C ALA A 421 -1.97 -9.38 22.46
N HIS A 422 -1.24 -10.09 21.60
CA HIS A 422 -1.17 -9.79 20.17
C HIS A 422 -2.54 -9.90 19.50
N GLY A 423 -3.25 -11.01 19.71
CA GLY A 423 -4.57 -11.26 19.13
C GLY A 423 -5.61 -10.20 19.51
N ILE A 424 -5.65 -9.78 20.78
CA ILE A 424 -6.47 -8.64 21.23
C ILE A 424 -6.08 -7.38 20.46
N THR A 425 -4.79 -7.04 20.44
CA THR A 425 -4.33 -5.77 19.85
C THR A 425 -4.66 -5.67 18.37
N ILE A 426 -4.28 -6.69 17.56
CA ILE A 426 -4.47 -6.64 16.11
C ILE A 426 -5.97 -6.68 15.73
N SER A 427 -6.80 -7.44 16.47
CA SER A 427 -8.24 -7.51 16.18
C SER A 427 -9.01 -6.27 16.64
N THR A 428 -8.59 -5.59 17.72
CA THR A 428 -9.10 -4.25 18.07
C THR A 428 -8.73 -3.22 17.01
N GLU A 429 -7.50 -3.21 16.51
CA GLU A 429 -7.05 -2.29 15.45
C GLU A 429 -7.81 -2.53 14.13
N MET A 430 -7.95 -3.80 13.71
CA MET A 430 -8.76 -4.19 12.54
C MET A 430 -10.24 -3.85 12.71
N PHE A 431 -10.81 -4.05 13.91
CA PHE A 431 -12.19 -3.64 14.17
C PHE A 431 -12.38 -2.12 14.12
N THR A 432 -11.43 -1.35 14.63
CA THR A 432 -11.48 0.12 14.60
C THR A 432 -11.52 0.67 13.17
N LEU A 433 -10.80 0.04 12.23
CA LEU A 433 -10.90 0.37 10.80
C LEU A 433 -12.28 0.01 10.21
N MET A 434 -12.85 -1.10 10.65
CA MET A 434 -14.00 -1.75 9.99
C MET A 434 -15.37 -1.47 10.63
N ASP A 435 -15.45 -0.81 11.79
CA ASP A 435 -16.69 -0.58 12.55
C ASP A 435 -17.82 0.02 11.69
N GLN A 436 -17.53 1.07 10.91
CA GLN A 436 -18.51 1.69 10.00
C GLN A 436 -19.08 0.71 8.94
N TYR A 437 -18.29 -0.27 8.50
CA TYR A 437 -18.72 -1.28 7.53
C TYR A 437 -19.42 -2.47 8.21
N TYR A 438 -18.98 -2.84 9.42
CA TYR A 438 -19.58 -3.88 10.25
C TYR A 438 -21.02 -3.53 10.70
N HIS A 439 -21.32 -2.23 10.82
CA HIS A 439 -22.67 -1.73 11.12
C HIS A 439 -23.51 -1.34 9.90
N SER A 440 -22.98 -1.47 8.69
CA SER A 440 -23.70 -1.16 7.44
C SER A 440 -24.12 -2.45 6.70
N PRO A 441 -24.79 -2.35 5.53
CA PRO A 441 -25.08 -3.51 4.68
C PRO A 441 -23.83 -4.30 4.26
N HIS A 442 -22.66 -3.65 4.19
CA HIS A 442 -21.39 -4.29 3.79
C HIS A 442 -20.95 -5.41 4.74
N PHE A 443 -21.50 -5.52 5.96
CA PHE A 443 -21.32 -6.70 6.81
C PHE A 443 -21.66 -8.00 6.07
N ASP A 444 -22.70 -8.01 5.24
CA ASP A 444 -23.13 -9.20 4.50
C ASP A 444 -22.32 -9.48 3.22
N GLU A 445 -21.42 -8.55 2.85
CA GLU A 445 -20.43 -8.75 1.79
C GLU A 445 -19.09 -9.30 2.31
N MET A 446 -18.71 -8.99 3.55
CA MET A 446 -17.49 -9.53 4.18
C MET A 446 -17.51 -11.06 4.21
N CYS A 447 -16.35 -11.70 4.15
CA CYS A 447 -16.21 -13.13 4.39
C CYS A 447 -16.70 -13.49 5.81
N PRO A 448 -17.53 -14.54 6.01
CA PRO A 448 -18.00 -14.94 7.34
C PRO A 448 -16.91 -15.21 8.39
N GLU A 449 -15.70 -15.64 7.98
CA GLU A 449 -14.51 -15.72 8.86
C GLU A 449 -14.11 -14.32 9.39
N THR A 450 -13.97 -13.34 8.50
CA THR A 450 -13.75 -11.92 8.85
C THR A 450 -14.78 -11.40 9.85
N ARG A 451 -16.06 -11.70 9.63
CA ARG A 451 -17.15 -11.28 10.52
C ARG A 451 -16.99 -11.84 11.93
N VAL A 452 -16.57 -13.09 12.08
CA VAL A 452 -16.28 -13.72 13.39
C VAL A 452 -15.07 -13.05 14.07
N SER A 453 -13.98 -12.84 13.33
CA SER A 453 -12.77 -12.19 13.86
C SER A 453 -13.00 -10.71 14.24
N LEU A 454 -13.83 -9.98 13.48
CA LEU A 454 -14.27 -8.63 13.83
C LEU A 454 -15.22 -8.61 15.04
N SER A 455 -16.06 -9.64 15.21
CA SER A 455 -16.90 -9.78 16.41
C SER A 455 -16.07 -9.99 17.68
N LEU A 456 -14.96 -10.74 17.58
CA LEU A 456 -13.96 -10.83 18.65
C LEU A 456 -13.26 -9.49 18.88
N GLY A 457 -12.77 -8.84 17.83
CA GLY A 457 -12.12 -7.51 17.87
C GLY A 457 -12.96 -6.42 18.56
N LYS A 458 -14.27 -6.45 18.31
CA LYS A 458 -15.27 -5.59 18.97
C LYS A 458 -15.48 -5.91 20.45
N SER A 459 -15.34 -7.17 20.84
CA SER A 459 -15.69 -7.66 22.18
C SER A 459 -14.70 -7.25 23.27
N TRP A 460 -13.49 -6.81 22.89
CA TRP A 460 -12.43 -6.49 23.84
C TRP A 460 -12.73 -5.20 24.63
N SER A 461 -12.71 -5.32 25.95
CA SER A 461 -12.81 -4.18 26.86
C SER A 461 -11.52 -3.36 26.86
N SER A 462 -11.63 -2.09 27.23
CA SER A 462 -10.47 -1.19 27.40
C SER A 462 -9.46 -1.74 28.42
N SER A 463 -9.90 -2.47 29.44
CA SER A 463 -9.02 -3.14 30.42
C SER A 463 -8.31 -4.37 29.84
N GLU A 464 -8.94 -5.16 28.97
CA GLU A 464 -8.28 -6.26 28.23
C GLU A 464 -7.23 -5.71 27.25
N PHE A 465 -7.55 -4.63 26.52
CA PHE A 465 -6.61 -3.97 25.61
C PHE A 465 -5.43 -3.32 26.34
N LEU A 466 -5.68 -2.64 27.47
CA LEU A 466 -4.64 -2.04 28.31
C LEU A 466 -3.72 -3.11 28.93
N ALA A 467 -4.31 -4.23 29.38
CA ALA A 467 -3.55 -5.39 29.85
C ALA A 467 -2.64 -5.95 28.75
N ALA A 468 -3.16 -6.11 27.52
CA ALA A 468 -2.35 -6.54 26.38
C ALA A 468 -1.14 -5.62 26.13
N GLN A 469 -1.29 -4.29 26.26
CA GLN A 469 -0.16 -3.36 26.10
C GLN A 469 0.86 -3.45 27.25
N LYS A 470 0.47 -3.86 28.46
CA LYS A 470 1.42 -4.21 29.53
C LYS A 470 2.19 -5.51 29.22
N VAL A 471 1.52 -6.50 28.64
CA VAL A 471 2.18 -7.74 28.15
C VAL A 471 3.18 -7.43 27.03
N ARG A 472 2.93 -6.39 26.21
CA ARG A 472 3.92 -5.93 25.23
C ARG A 472 5.20 -5.43 25.90
N SER A 473 5.08 -4.63 26.95
CA SER A 473 6.23 -4.14 27.74
C SER A 473 7.03 -5.28 28.39
N PHE A 474 6.35 -6.34 28.85
CA PHE A 474 7.01 -7.58 29.30
C PHE A 474 7.81 -8.23 28.16
N ALA A 475 7.17 -8.43 27.01
CA ALA A 475 7.79 -9.11 25.86
C ALA A 475 9.00 -8.33 25.31
N MET A 476 8.90 -7.00 25.20
CA MET A 476 9.99 -6.09 24.80
C MET A 476 11.21 -6.24 25.72
N LYS A 477 11.03 -6.03 27.03
CA LYS A 477 12.13 -6.15 27.99
C LYS A 477 12.80 -7.53 27.95
N HIS A 478 12.01 -8.60 27.82
CA HIS A 478 12.54 -9.96 27.79
C HIS A 478 13.33 -10.26 26.51
N ILE A 479 12.88 -9.80 25.34
CA ILE A 479 13.58 -10.06 24.08
C ILE A 479 14.84 -9.22 23.92
N GLU A 480 14.83 -7.96 24.35
CA GLU A 480 16.03 -7.13 24.44
C GLU A 480 17.04 -7.74 25.42
N GLY A 481 16.55 -8.27 26.56
CA GLY A 481 17.36 -9.00 27.53
C GLY A 481 17.97 -10.31 27.01
N ILE A 482 17.33 -10.97 26.03
CA ILE A 482 17.90 -12.14 25.33
C ILE A 482 19.03 -11.71 24.38
N PHE A 483 18.77 -10.75 23.48
CA PHE A 483 19.76 -10.37 22.47
C PHE A 483 20.98 -9.68 23.10
N ARG A 484 20.76 -8.76 24.05
CA ARG A 484 21.86 -8.03 24.71
C ARG A 484 22.82 -8.95 25.47
N ASN A 485 22.31 -10.01 26.09
CA ASN A 485 23.06 -10.79 27.08
C ASN A 485 23.41 -12.24 26.66
N LYS A 486 22.77 -12.80 25.62
CA LYS A 486 22.90 -14.24 25.31
C LYS A 486 23.21 -14.58 23.86
N VAL A 487 22.49 -14.00 22.90
CA VAL A 487 22.48 -14.51 21.51
C VAL A 487 22.41 -13.38 20.49
N ASP A 488 22.90 -13.62 19.28
CA ASP A 488 22.88 -12.65 18.18
C ASP A 488 21.66 -12.85 17.27
N VAL A 489 21.26 -14.12 17.09
CA VAL A 489 20.02 -14.51 16.40
C VAL A 489 19.24 -15.56 17.20
N ILE A 490 17.95 -15.71 16.91
CA ILE A 490 17.09 -16.82 17.35
C ILE A 490 16.64 -17.59 16.11
N VAL A 491 16.69 -18.93 16.17
CA VAL A 491 16.24 -19.81 15.08
C VAL A 491 15.03 -20.64 15.53
N SER A 492 14.04 -20.73 14.66
CA SER A 492 12.85 -21.57 14.85
C SER A 492 12.37 -22.18 13.52
N PRO A 493 11.45 -23.15 13.54
CA PRO A 493 10.56 -23.38 12.40
C PRO A 493 9.89 -22.07 11.98
N ALA A 494 9.57 -21.91 10.70
CA ALA A 494 8.70 -20.81 10.27
C ALA A 494 7.23 -21.11 10.63
N THR A 495 6.72 -22.26 10.24
CA THR A 495 5.36 -22.74 10.53
C THR A 495 5.42 -24.12 11.18
N PRO A 496 4.46 -24.51 12.05
CA PRO A 496 4.51 -25.80 12.74
C PRO A 496 4.24 -27.00 11.82
N CYS A 497 3.76 -26.75 10.61
CA CYS A 497 3.49 -27.72 9.57
C CYS A 497 3.80 -27.14 8.19
N CYS A 498 3.82 -28.01 7.19
CA CYS A 498 3.74 -27.67 5.78
C CYS A 498 2.37 -27.04 5.44
N ALA A 499 2.16 -26.68 4.18
CA ALA A 499 0.92 -26.06 3.72
C ALA A 499 -0.32 -26.91 4.04
N PRO A 500 -1.33 -26.40 4.79
CA PRO A 500 -2.56 -27.14 5.04
C PRO A 500 -3.37 -27.37 3.75
N GLU A 501 -4.13 -28.46 3.71
CA GLU A 501 -5.08 -28.73 2.64
C GLU A 501 -6.31 -27.80 2.75
N PHE A 502 -6.63 -27.13 1.65
CA PHE A 502 -7.92 -26.46 1.43
C PHE A 502 -9.01 -27.53 1.28
N LYS A 503 -10.00 -27.51 2.16
CA LYS A 503 -11.08 -28.50 2.20
C LYS A 503 -12.30 -27.98 1.43
N ALA A 504 -12.92 -28.87 0.66
CA ALA A 504 -14.04 -28.51 -0.22
C ALA A 504 -15.28 -27.98 0.53
N ASP A 505 -15.44 -28.27 1.83
CA ASP A 505 -16.54 -27.73 2.64
C ASP A 505 -16.41 -26.21 2.91
N ALA A 506 -15.21 -25.65 2.80
CA ALA A 506 -14.95 -24.20 2.88
C ALA A 506 -15.35 -23.42 1.61
N LEU A 507 -15.61 -24.09 0.47
CA LEU A 507 -15.82 -23.43 -0.83
C LEU A 507 -16.98 -22.42 -0.87
N SER A 508 -18.03 -22.63 -0.06
CA SER A 508 -19.25 -21.82 -0.16
C SER A 508 -19.22 -20.50 0.62
N HIS A 509 -18.60 -20.50 1.81
CA HIS A 509 -18.64 -19.35 2.75
C HIS A 509 -17.34 -19.22 3.58
N GLY A 510 -16.29 -19.98 3.27
CA GLY A 510 -15.06 -20.07 4.05
C GLY A 510 -15.10 -21.05 5.23
N GLU A 511 -14.02 -20.99 6.01
CA GLU A 511 -13.77 -21.79 7.22
C GLU A 511 -13.27 -20.86 8.33
N SER A 512 -13.92 -20.83 9.49
CA SER A 512 -13.31 -20.25 10.68
C SER A 512 -12.70 -21.37 11.52
N ASN A 513 -11.38 -21.34 11.63
CA ASN A 513 -10.57 -22.34 12.33
C ASN A 513 -9.44 -21.61 13.08
N LEU A 514 -9.82 -20.91 14.15
CA LEU A 514 -8.90 -20.10 14.96
C LEU A 514 -7.79 -20.96 15.61
N ALA A 515 -7.99 -22.26 15.77
CA ALA A 515 -6.98 -23.20 16.23
C ALA A 515 -5.84 -23.37 15.20
N GLU A 516 -6.17 -23.55 13.93
CA GLU A 516 -5.19 -23.62 12.84
C GLU A 516 -4.55 -22.25 12.57
N THR A 517 -5.34 -21.17 12.66
CA THR A 517 -4.85 -19.78 12.56
C THR A 517 -3.78 -19.50 13.61
N GLY A 518 -4.09 -19.73 14.89
CA GLY A 518 -3.13 -19.56 15.99
C GLY A 518 -1.92 -20.49 15.92
N ALA A 519 -2.08 -21.69 15.35
CA ALA A 519 -0.96 -22.60 15.09
C ALA A 519 -0.02 -22.06 14.00
N LEU A 520 -0.53 -21.59 12.85
CA LEU A 520 0.30 -21.01 11.79
C LEU A 520 1.07 -19.76 12.25
N MET A 521 0.50 -19.00 13.20
CA MET A 521 1.15 -17.83 13.82
C MET A 521 2.18 -18.16 14.92
N ARG A 522 2.35 -19.45 15.29
CA ARG A 522 3.09 -19.92 16.48
C ARG A 522 4.49 -19.34 16.66
N TYR A 523 5.22 -19.13 15.58
CA TYR A 523 6.60 -18.61 15.61
C TYR A 523 6.65 -17.12 15.23
N MET A 524 5.53 -16.56 14.76
CA MET A 524 5.49 -15.25 14.10
C MET A 524 5.25 -14.11 15.07
N ILE A 525 4.33 -14.31 16.01
CA ILE A 525 3.74 -13.27 16.87
C ILE A 525 4.81 -12.52 17.67
N HIS A 526 5.78 -13.24 18.26
CA HIS A 526 6.81 -12.63 19.09
C HIS A 526 7.56 -11.51 18.34
N GLY A 527 7.85 -11.73 17.04
CA GLY A 527 8.46 -10.75 16.15
C GLY A 527 7.56 -9.58 15.71
N ASN A 528 6.24 -9.77 15.66
CA ASN A 528 5.32 -8.66 15.40
C ASN A 528 5.14 -7.79 16.65
N PHE A 529 4.92 -8.45 17.79
CA PHE A 529 4.53 -7.81 19.04
C PHE A 529 5.68 -7.07 19.73
N THR A 530 6.94 -7.50 19.48
CA THR A 530 8.15 -6.79 19.94
C THR A 530 8.86 -6.03 18.82
N GLY A 531 8.33 -6.05 17.60
CA GLY A 531 8.87 -5.30 16.45
C GLY A 531 10.22 -5.78 15.89
N ILE A 532 10.93 -6.71 16.55
CA ILE A 532 12.22 -7.27 16.08
C ILE A 532 12.11 -7.82 14.65
N PRO A 533 13.15 -7.70 13.81
CA PRO A 533 13.10 -8.21 12.46
C PRO A 533 13.05 -9.75 12.42
N GLY A 534 12.62 -10.31 11.30
CA GLY A 534 12.64 -11.76 11.07
C GLY A 534 12.55 -12.12 9.59
N ILE A 535 13.33 -13.10 9.16
CA ILE A 535 13.35 -13.62 7.78
C ILE A 535 12.93 -15.08 7.77
N VAL A 536 12.21 -15.48 6.71
CA VAL A 536 11.88 -16.87 6.41
C VAL A 536 12.45 -17.28 5.06
N PHE A 537 12.91 -18.53 4.96
CA PHE A 537 13.44 -19.16 3.74
C PHE A 537 13.30 -20.70 3.81
N PRO A 538 13.16 -21.39 2.65
CA PRO A 538 13.09 -22.85 2.59
C PRO A 538 14.42 -23.51 2.96
N VAL A 539 14.35 -24.66 3.65
CA VAL A 539 15.53 -25.49 4.00
C VAL A 539 15.35 -26.98 3.70
N ALA A 540 14.11 -27.43 3.49
CA ALA A 540 13.79 -28.79 3.08
C ALA A 540 12.46 -28.82 2.32
N TYR A 541 12.13 -29.99 1.79
CA TYR A 541 10.77 -30.34 1.38
C TYR A 541 10.28 -31.50 2.23
N ASP A 542 8.97 -31.65 2.29
CA ASP A 542 8.31 -32.83 2.82
C ASP A 542 8.39 -33.99 1.82
N ASP A 543 8.83 -35.16 2.27
CA ASP A 543 9.10 -36.30 1.40
C ASP A 543 7.81 -36.93 0.82
N GLU A 544 6.66 -36.81 1.51
CA GLU A 544 5.38 -37.42 1.08
C GLU A 544 4.56 -36.49 0.17
N ALA A 545 4.46 -35.20 0.50
CA ALA A 545 3.63 -34.24 -0.23
C ALA A 545 4.42 -33.34 -1.20
N SER A 546 5.75 -33.33 -1.13
CA SER A 546 6.64 -32.39 -1.84
C SER A 546 6.33 -30.92 -1.56
N LEU A 547 5.92 -30.62 -0.32
CA LEU A 547 5.62 -29.27 0.17
C LEU A 547 6.86 -28.63 0.82
N PRO A 548 7.06 -27.31 0.73
CA PRO A 548 8.19 -26.64 1.36
C PRO A 548 8.17 -26.73 2.89
N ILE A 549 9.37 -26.83 3.47
CA ILE A 549 9.62 -26.68 4.91
C ILE A 549 10.68 -25.58 5.08
N SER A 550 10.33 -24.56 5.86
CA SER A 550 11.09 -23.32 5.97
C SER A 550 11.46 -23.00 7.42
N LEU A 551 12.60 -22.33 7.62
CA LEU A 551 13.00 -21.77 8.92
C LEU A 551 12.57 -20.31 9.04
N GLN A 552 12.51 -19.85 10.28
CA GLN A 552 12.61 -18.44 10.62
C GLN A 552 13.93 -18.16 11.35
N VAL A 553 14.57 -17.05 11.02
CA VAL A 553 15.65 -16.44 11.81
C VAL A 553 15.16 -15.07 12.28
N GLN A 554 15.39 -14.73 13.55
CA GLN A 554 15.11 -13.42 14.15
C GLN A 554 16.37 -12.84 14.80
N ALA A 555 16.49 -11.52 14.86
CA ALA A 555 17.66 -10.81 15.40
C ALA A 555 17.20 -9.62 16.26
N ALA A 556 18.14 -8.90 16.87
CA ALA A 556 17.86 -7.61 17.50
C ALA A 556 17.29 -6.58 16.48
N HIS A 557 16.66 -5.52 17.00
CA HIS A 557 16.22 -4.38 16.18
C HIS A 557 17.36 -3.85 15.29
N TRP A 558 17.03 -3.44 14.07
CA TRP A 558 17.94 -2.88 13.05
C TRP A 558 19.04 -3.82 12.51
N ARG A 559 19.05 -5.11 12.91
CA ARG A 559 20.00 -6.13 12.44
C ARG A 559 19.43 -7.04 11.34
N GLU A 560 18.78 -6.45 10.34
CA GLU A 560 18.39 -7.21 9.14
C GLU A 560 19.60 -7.69 8.32
N ASP A 561 20.76 -7.05 8.48
CA ASP A 561 22.02 -7.46 7.89
C ASP A 561 22.44 -8.86 8.38
N LEU A 562 22.36 -9.09 9.69
CA LEU A 562 22.65 -10.39 10.30
C LEU A 562 21.64 -11.47 9.89
N LEU A 563 20.37 -11.10 9.70
CA LEU A 563 19.35 -12.01 9.17
C LEU A 563 19.66 -12.46 7.74
N LEU A 564 19.98 -11.51 6.87
CA LEU A 564 20.33 -11.79 5.48
C LEU A 564 21.65 -12.57 5.39
N HIS A 565 22.61 -12.31 6.28
CA HIS A 565 23.83 -13.10 6.44
C HIS A 565 23.53 -14.58 6.75
N VAL A 566 22.80 -14.85 7.85
CA VAL A 566 22.51 -16.24 8.26
C VAL A 566 21.69 -16.96 7.18
N ALA A 567 20.72 -16.27 6.59
CA ALA A 567 19.90 -16.81 5.50
C ALA A 567 20.72 -17.13 4.24
N ASP A 568 21.72 -16.32 3.89
CA ASP A 568 22.64 -16.59 2.77
C ASP A 568 23.40 -17.91 2.98
N LYS A 569 23.96 -18.14 4.18
CA LYS A 569 24.72 -19.38 4.48
C LYS A 569 23.81 -20.61 4.52
N SER A 570 22.57 -20.40 4.95
CA SER A 570 21.52 -21.42 5.02
C SER A 570 21.10 -22.00 3.67
N GLN A 571 21.36 -21.31 2.55
CA GLN A 571 21.03 -21.81 1.20
C GLN A 571 21.64 -23.19 0.91
N SER A 572 22.80 -23.52 1.53
CA SER A 572 23.46 -24.83 1.36
C SER A 572 22.91 -25.97 2.22
N ILE A 573 21.86 -25.73 3.03
CA ILE A 573 21.12 -26.78 3.77
C ILE A 573 20.26 -27.60 2.80
N LEU A 574 19.74 -26.96 1.76
CA LEU A 574 19.06 -27.61 0.63
C LEU A 574 20.10 -28.40 -0.19
N LYS A 575 20.18 -29.72 0.06
CA LYS A 575 21.12 -30.64 -0.61
C LYS A 575 20.88 -30.82 -2.11
N SER A 576 19.66 -30.54 -2.56
CA SER A 576 19.30 -30.34 -3.97
C SER A 576 18.96 -28.87 -4.17
N ALA A 577 18.97 -28.39 -5.41
CA ALA A 577 18.37 -27.09 -5.72
C ALA A 577 16.88 -27.03 -5.31
N ILE A 578 16.36 -25.81 -5.24
CA ILE A 578 14.93 -25.52 -5.04
C ILE A 578 14.10 -26.40 -5.98
N ALA A 579 13.15 -27.17 -5.43
CA ALA A 579 12.31 -28.04 -6.24
C ALA A 579 11.43 -27.18 -7.16
N LYS A 580 11.26 -27.61 -8.42
CA LYS A 580 10.42 -26.88 -9.37
C LYS A 580 8.95 -26.93 -8.94
N PRO A 581 8.27 -25.78 -8.76
CA PRO A 581 6.85 -25.74 -8.45
C PRO A 581 6.02 -26.47 -9.53
N SER A 582 4.96 -27.16 -9.13
CA SER A 582 4.02 -27.81 -10.06
C SER A 582 3.18 -26.79 -10.84
N LEU A 583 3.02 -25.57 -10.30
CA LEU A 583 2.50 -24.40 -11.00
C LEU A 583 3.65 -23.39 -11.25
N TYR A 584 4.24 -23.36 -12.45
CA TYR A 584 5.35 -22.44 -12.77
C TYR A 584 5.27 -21.86 -14.19
N VAL A 585 5.47 -20.54 -14.31
CA VAL A 585 5.41 -19.77 -15.58
C VAL A 585 6.78 -19.77 -16.26
N ASN A 586 7.07 -20.83 -17.01
CA ASN A 586 8.38 -21.08 -17.62
C ASN A 586 8.89 -19.97 -18.56
N ASN A 587 8.00 -19.19 -19.18
CA ASN A 587 8.31 -18.42 -20.38
C ASN A 587 8.55 -16.91 -20.15
N VAL A 588 8.51 -16.41 -18.90
CA VAL A 588 8.58 -14.96 -18.62
C VAL A 588 9.82 -14.29 -19.24
N LEU A 589 11.01 -14.88 -19.08
CA LEU A 589 12.29 -14.41 -19.65
C LEU A 589 12.70 -15.11 -20.96
N GLN A 590 11.74 -15.73 -21.68
CA GLN A 590 11.97 -16.25 -23.03
C GLN A 590 11.47 -15.22 -24.05
N ARG A 591 12.21 -15.03 -25.15
CA ARG A 591 11.63 -14.31 -26.30
C ARG A 591 10.36 -15.04 -26.71
N SER A 592 9.28 -14.31 -26.90
CA SER A 592 8.10 -14.84 -27.58
C SER A 592 8.55 -15.36 -28.94
N LEU A 593 8.53 -16.69 -29.13
CA LEU A 593 8.57 -17.27 -30.46
C LEU A 593 7.35 -16.74 -31.17
N SER A 594 7.57 -15.91 -32.19
CA SER A 594 6.50 -15.45 -33.05
C SER A 594 5.81 -16.67 -33.63
N LEU A 595 4.60 -16.95 -33.15
CA LEU A 595 3.65 -17.83 -33.82
C LEU A 595 3.23 -17.14 -35.12
N SER A 596 4.12 -17.20 -36.11
CA SER A 596 3.78 -17.02 -37.51
C SER A 596 2.53 -17.89 -37.76
N PRO A 597 1.42 -17.34 -38.28
CA PRO A 597 0.17 -18.08 -38.43
C PRO A 597 0.28 -19.10 -39.57
N SER A 598 0.99 -20.20 -39.29
CA SER A 598 1.17 -21.33 -40.17
C SER A 598 -0.14 -22.12 -40.24
N TYR A 599 -1.05 -21.64 -41.08
CA TYR A 599 -2.14 -22.45 -41.64
C TYR A 599 -1.54 -23.54 -42.55
N SER A 600 -0.88 -24.54 -41.94
CA SER A 600 -0.46 -25.77 -42.62
C SER A 600 -1.66 -26.69 -42.74
N SER A 601 -2.38 -26.61 -43.85
CA SER A 601 -3.56 -27.41 -44.15
C SER A 601 -3.21 -28.87 -44.49
N SER A 602 -3.06 -29.73 -43.48
CA SER A 602 -3.11 -31.20 -43.63
C SER A 602 -3.23 -31.94 -42.28
N SER A 603 -3.61 -33.21 -42.34
CA SER A 603 -3.53 -34.20 -41.25
C SER A 603 -4.51 -34.03 -40.08
N VAL A 604 -5.80 -34.27 -40.34
CA VAL A 604 -6.77 -34.68 -39.29
C VAL A 604 -6.69 -36.19 -39.09
N PRO A 605 -6.32 -36.72 -37.90
CA PRO A 605 -6.45 -38.13 -37.60
C PRO A 605 -7.93 -38.47 -37.34
N ILE A 606 -8.50 -39.39 -38.12
CA ILE A 606 -9.84 -39.91 -37.91
C ILE A 606 -9.81 -40.85 -36.69
N LEU A 607 -10.72 -40.64 -35.73
CA LEU A 607 -11.04 -41.65 -34.71
C LEU A 607 -12.55 -41.85 -34.64
N PHE A 608 -12.98 -43.12 -34.62
CA PHE A 608 -14.38 -43.52 -34.73
C PHE A 608 -15.17 -43.28 -33.44
N LEU A 609 -16.37 -42.70 -33.57
CA LEU A 609 -17.44 -42.82 -32.59
C LEU A 609 -18.43 -43.91 -33.06
N LEU A 610 -18.34 -45.09 -32.45
CA LEU A 610 -19.42 -46.08 -32.49
C LEU A 610 -20.50 -45.72 -31.47
N SER A 611 -21.71 -46.26 -31.62
CA SER A 611 -22.93 -45.62 -31.11
C SER A 611 -23.97 -46.57 -30.49
N ARG A 612 -24.94 -45.95 -29.78
CA ARG A 612 -26.16 -46.52 -29.15
C ARG A 612 -25.95 -47.21 -27.79
N PRO A 613 -27.01 -47.37 -26.98
CA PRO A 613 -27.92 -46.31 -26.51
C PRO A 613 -28.28 -46.46 -25.01
N TYR A 614 -29.05 -45.53 -24.42
CA TYR A 614 -30.32 -45.85 -23.71
C TYR A 614 -31.09 -44.57 -23.30
N THR A 615 -32.32 -44.76 -22.81
CA THR A 615 -33.44 -43.80 -22.72
C THR A 615 -33.44 -42.87 -21.51
N LEU A 616 -34.01 -41.66 -21.68
CA LEU A 616 -34.50 -40.78 -20.60
C LEU A 616 -36.03 -40.96 -20.39
N PRO A 617 -36.55 -40.79 -19.16
CA PRO A 617 -37.99 -40.69 -18.89
C PRO A 617 -38.51 -39.24 -19.00
N PRO A 618 -39.83 -39.03 -19.24
CA PRO A 618 -40.44 -37.69 -19.35
C PRO A 618 -41.14 -37.24 -18.05
N LEU A 619 -41.40 -35.92 -17.92
CA LEU A 619 -42.46 -35.24 -17.14
C LEU A 619 -42.57 -33.77 -17.67
N PRO A 620 -43.60 -32.95 -17.34
CA PRO A 620 -44.37 -32.29 -18.40
C PRO A 620 -44.26 -30.75 -18.46
N SER A 621 -44.95 -30.18 -19.45
CA SER A 621 -45.00 -28.76 -19.81
C SER A 621 -45.99 -27.92 -18.98
N LEU A 622 -45.80 -26.59 -19.00
CA LEU A 622 -46.83 -25.54 -19.12
C LEU A 622 -46.16 -24.16 -19.42
N TYR A 623 -46.71 -23.41 -20.39
CA TYR A 623 -46.74 -21.94 -20.66
C TYR A 623 -45.94 -20.94 -19.78
N SER A 624 -45.42 -19.79 -20.27
CA SER A 624 -45.42 -19.16 -21.62
C SER A 624 -44.56 -17.87 -21.69
N SER A 625 -44.18 -17.42 -22.91
CA SER A 625 -43.95 -16.00 -23.36
C SER A 625 -42.93 -15.09 -22.63
N SER A 626 -42.13 -14.21 -23.26
CA SER A 626 -41.88 -13.89 -24.69
C SER A 626 -40.78 -12.80 -24.86
N SER A 627 -40.06 -12.80 -26.01
CA SER A 627 -39.39 -11.63 -26.69
C SER A 627 -38.26 -10.85 -25.97
N LEU A 628 -37.24 -10.22 -26.62
CA LEU A 628 -36.87 -10.04 -28.05
C LEU A 628 -35.32 -9.88 -28.26
N GLU A 629 -34.89 -9.60 -29.50
CA GLU A 629 -33.51 -9.36 -30.03
C GLU A 629 -32.81 -8.07 -29.51
N MET A 630 -31.47 -7.78 -29.60
CA MET A 630 -30.26 -8.20 -30.39
C MET A 630 -29.79 -7.18 -31.47
N LYS A 631 -28.44 -6.97 -31.60
CA LYS A 631 -27.61 -6.25 -32.64
C LYS A 631 -27.11 -4.82 -32.21
N ARG A 632 -25.80 -4.55 -32.10
CA ARG A 632 -24.69 -4.23 -33.09
C ARG A 632 -24.67 -2.76 -33.56
N VAL A 633 -23.51 -2.08 -33.64
CA VAL A 633 -22.60 -1.94 -34.84
C VAL A 633 -21.21 -1.36 -34.43
N VAL A 634 -20.20 -1.36 -35.33
CA VAL A 634 -18.76 -1.03 -35.13
C VAL A 634 -18.20 -0.17 -36.29
N ALA A 635 -17.28 0.80 -36.05
CA ALA A 635 -16.11 1.20 -36.89
C ALA A 635 -15.45 2.56 -36.46
N LEU A 636 -14.35 3.08 -37.05
CA LEU A 636 -12.92 2.64 -37.06
C LEU A 636 -11.98 3.76 -37.69
N VAL A 637 -10.64 3.66 -37.56
CA VAL A 637 -9.53 4.33 -38.33
C VAL A 637 -8.86 5.62 -37.74
N LEU A 638 -7.56 5.79 -38.09
CA LEU A 638 -6.49 6.77 -37.69
C LEU A 638 -6.01 7.59 -38.94
N PRO A 639 -4.76 8.12 -39.14
CA PRO A 639 -3.62 8.57 -38.27
C PRO A 639 -3.01 9.97 -38.65
N LEU A 640 -1.93 10.45 -37.96
CA LEU A 640 -0.55 10.72 -38.51
C LEU A 640 0.32 11.80 -37.78
N THR A 641 1.59 11.44 -37.45
CA THR A 641 2.90 12.20 -37.41
C THR A 641 3.05 13.65 -36.87
N GLY A 642 4.17 14.09 -36.23
CA GLY A 642 5.40 13.43 -35.72
C GLY A 642 6.68 14.32 -35.64
N LYS A 643 7.64 14.01 -34.72
CA LYS A 643 9.02 14.59 -34.45
C LYS A 643 9.06 16.03 -33.83
N ALA A 644 9.83 16.45 -32.81
CA ALA A 644 11.02 16.00 -32.01
C ALA A 644 12.44 16.46 -32.50
N ALA A 645 13.42 16.88 -31.67
CA ALA A 645 13.51 17.27 -30.22
C ALA A 645 14.95 17.78 -29.81
N ALA A 646 15.13 18.25 -28.55
CA ALA A 646 16.32 18.14 -27.64
C ALA A 646 17.22 19.38 -27.27
N PHE A 647 17.87 19.26 -26.08
CA PHE A 647 19.11 19.90 -25.50
C PHE A 647 19.07 20.95 -24.34
N SER A 648 19.43 20.48 -23.12
CA SER A 648 20.43 20.99 -22.10
C SER A 648 20.48 22.48 -21.65
N SER A 649 20.41 22.89 -20.34
CA SER A 649 21.33 22.65 -19.18
C SER A 649 22.13 23.93 -18.79
N PRO A 650 22.66 24.21 -17.55
CA PRO A 650 22.25 23.86 -16.16
C PRO A 650 22.41 25.00 -15.06
N ASN A 651 22.06 24.65 -13.80
CA ASN A 651 22.83 24.87 -12.53
C ASN A 651 22.64 26.07 -11.54
N ILE A 652 22.79 25.73 -10.25
CA ILE A 652 23.24 26.49 -9.04
C ILE A 652 22.26 27.47 -8.33
N ASN A 653 22.31 27.75 -7.00
CA ASN A 653 22.38 26.93 -5.75
C ASN A 653 22.18 27.84 -4.47
N ASN A 654 22.01 27.26 -3.26
CA ASN A 654 22.20 27.85 -1.89
C ASN A 654 21.18 28.90 -1.34
N ASP A 655 21.00 29.15 -0.01
CA ASP A 655 21.15 28.38 1.26
C ASP A 655 20.60 29.20 2.50
N ARG A 656 20.21 28.54 3.63
CA ARG A 656 19.95 29.05 5.04
C ARG A 656 18.76 30.01 5.37
N MET A 657 18.32 30.25 6.64
CA MET A 657 18.14 29.47 7.91
C MET A 657 17.51 30.36 9.05
N VAL A 658 16.98 29.80 10.16
CA VAL A 658 16.59 30.41 11.49
C VAL A 658 15.19 31.10 11.56
N THR A 659 14.25 31.00 12.54
CA THR A 659 13.99 30.21 13.80
C THR A 659 14.14 30.92 15.18
N ILE A 660 13.06 31.11 16.01
CA ILE A 660 12.96 30.95 17.52
C ILE A 660 11.61 31.48 18.16
N LEU A 661 10.92 30.64 18.98
CA LEU A 661 10.09 30.83 20.25
C LEU A 661 9.05 32.01 20.43
N THR A 662 8.00 32.06 21.29
CA THR A 662 7.22 31.14 22.20
C THR A 662 5.92 31.78 22.78
N SER A 663 5.03 30.94 23.39
CA SER A 663 4.10 31.21 24.54
C SER A 663 2.56 31.32 24.28
N ASN A 664 1.76 31.63 25.32
CA ASN A 664 0.58 30.83 25.73
C ASN A 664 -0.74 31.60 26.05
N GLN A 665 -1.89 30.91 25.91
CA GLN A 665 -3.27 31.23 26.37
C GLN A 665 -3.91 32.52 25.78
N GLU A 666 -5.23 32.65 25.55
CA GLU A 666 -6.41 32.04 26.20
C GLU A 666 -7.69 32.04 25.30
N SER A 667 -8.78 31.44 25.79
CA SER A 667 -10.19 31.58 25.33
C SER A 667 -10.63 30.95 23.97
N SER A 668 -11.94 30.72 23.82
CA SER A 668 -12.51 29.83 22.80
C SER A 668 -13.65 30.45 21.97
N HIS A 669 -13.36 31.51 21.20
CA HIS A 669 -14.30 32.03 20.18
C HIS A 669 -13.66 32.45 18.82
N HIS A 670 -12.37 32.14 18.59
CA HIS A 670 -11.67 32.48 17.32
C HIS A 670 -11.14 31.27 16.52
N ARG A 671 -11.42 30.03 16.94
CA ARG A 671 -11.00 28.82 16.20
C ARG A 671 -12.05 28.38 15.16
N ARG A 672 -12.09 29.03 14.00
CA ARG A 672 -12.65 28.44 12.75
C ARG A 672 -12.13 28.99 11.43
N CYS A 673 -11.78 30.29 11.31
CA CYS A 673 -11.14 30.82 10.10
C CYS A 673 -9.58 30.86 10.18
N VAL A 674 -9.03 30.97 11.40
CA VAL A 674 -7.57 31.09 11.66
C VAL A 674 -6.74 29.91 11.11
N THR A 675 -7.33 28.73 10.93
CA THR A 675 -6.68 27.53 10.36
C THR A 675 -6.46 27.58 8.83
N ARG A 676 -6.81 28.67 8.14
CA ARG A 676 -6.34 28.95 6.77
C ARG A 676 -5.48 30.23 6.67
N SER A 677 -5.80 31.30 7.40
CA SER A 677 -5.12 32.59 7.24
C SER A 677 -3.75 32.70 7.93
N SER A 678 -3.54 32.01 9.05
CA SER A 678 -2.34 32.17 9.89
C SER A 678 -1.04 31.61 9.29
N PHE A 679 -1.09 30.88 8.18
CA PHE A 679 0.09 30.36 7.49
C PHE A 679 0.49 31.14 6.22
N VAL A 680 -0.29 32.16 5.83
CA VAL A 680 -0.05 32.96 4.60
C VAL A 680 0.55 34.33 4.93
N ASN A 681 0.11 34.98 6.02
CA ASN A 681 0.53 36.33 6.43
C ASN A 681 1.95 36.40 7.07
N SER A 682 2.89 35.60 6.60
CA SER A 682 4.31 35.67 7.01
C SER A 682 5.31 35.56 5.85
N CYS A 683 4.83 35.44 4.60
CA CYS A 683 5.66 35.31 3.39
C CYS A 683 5.30 36.33 2.30
N ILE A 684 4.79 37.51 2.67
CA ILE A 684 4.61 38.64 1.73
C ILE A 684 5.74 39.65 2.00
N VAL A 685 6.36 40.15 0.92
CA VAL A 685 7.61 40.96 0.91
C VAL A 685 8.88 40.21 1.32
N ALA A 686 9.06 39.00 0.79
CA ALA A 686 10.39 38.39 0.58
C ALA A 686 10.41 37.64 -0.77
N SER A 687 11.40 37.91 -1.62
CA SER A 687 11.41 37.47 -3.02
C SER A 687 11.77 35.99 -3.18
N PHE A 688 10.94 35.21 -3.90
CA PHE A 688 11.28 33.86 -4.37
C PHE A 688 10.74 33.56 -5.78
N PRO A 689 11.62 33.33 -6.79
CA PRO A 689 11.21 32.95 -8.14
C PRO A 689 11.00 31.43 -8.25
N ALA A 690 9.84 30.94 -7.77
CA ALA A 690 9.44 29.55 -7.94
C ALA A 690 8.85 29.31 -9.35
N ILE A 691 9.70 29.18 -10.36
CA ILE A 691 9.28 28.89 -11.74
C ILE A 691 8.64 27.51 -11.81
N ALA A 692 7.32 27.46 -11.96
CA ALA A 692 6.61 26.24 -12.34
C ALA A 692 6.94 25.93 -13.81
N ASN A 693 7.74 24.89 -14.05
CA ASN A 693 8.21 24.59 -15.40
C ASN A 693 7.05 24.07 -16.28
N ALA A 694 6.72 24.80 -17.35
CA ALA A 694 5.47 24.64 -18.11
C ALA A 694 5.28 23.26 -18.78
N ALA A 695 6.36 22.48 -18.93
CA ALA A 695 6.38 21.15 -19.53
C ALA A 695 5.50 20.08 -18.84
N ASN A 696 4.92 20.37 -17.67
CA ASN A 696 4.04 19.45 -16.91
C ASN A 696 2.53 19.69 -17.14
N LEU A 697 2.13 20.55 -18.08
CA LEU A 697 0.73 20.71 -18.48
C LEU A 697 0.34 19.71 -19.59
N PRO A 698 -0.79 18.98 -19.47
CA PRO A 698 -1.23 18.04 -20.49
C PRO A 698 -1.80 18.76 -21.74
N PRO A 699 -1.63 18.21 -22.97
CA PRO A 699 -2.23 18.77 -24.18
C PRO A 699 -3.76 18.83 -24.11
N SER A 700 -4.33 20.01 -24.37
CA SER A 700 -5.77 20.28 -24.25
C SER A 700 -6.57 19.83 -25.48
N ASN A 701 -6.78 18.52 -25.63
CA ASN A 701 -7.44 17.90 -26.78
C ASN A 701 -8.99 18.13 -26.86
N GLY A 702 -9.50 19.29 -26.45
CA GLY A 702 -10.95 19.52 -26.35
C GLY A 702 -11.45 20.96 -26.18
N ALA A 703 -10.60 21.98 -26.34
CA ALA A 703 -11.01 23.39 -26.32
C ALA A 703 -10.97 24.00 -27.74
N ASP A 704 -11.96 24.83 -28.08
CA ASP A 704 -11.98 25.62 -29.32
C ASP A 704 -10.96 26.77 -29.24
N VAL A 705 -9.73 26.51 -29.71
CA VAL A 705 -8.63 27.47 -29.71
C VAL A 705 -8.84 28.68 -30.63
N SER A 706 -9.93 28.74 -31.42
CA SER A 706 -10.21 29.91 -32.28
C SER A 706 -10.69 31.14 -31.51
N ARG A 707 -10.99 31.00 -30.20
CA ARG A 707 -11.61 32.04 -29.36
C ARG A 707 -10.75 32.50 -28.18
N THR A 708 -9.53 31.99 -28.03
CA THR A 708 -8.66 32.38 -26.91
C THR A 708 -8.26 33.85 -27.00
N GLY A 709 -8.03 34.48 -25.85
CA GLY A 709 -7.57 35.87 -25.77
C GLY A 709 -8.40 36.93 -26.49
N SER A 710 -9.64 36.64 -26.86
CA SER A 710 -10.54 37.64 -27.47
C SER A 710 -11.26 38.45 -26.40
N LEU A 711 -11.81 39.60 -26.80
CA LEU A 711 -12.69 40.43 -25.98
C LEU A 711 -13.81 39.60 -25.31
N ASP A 712 -14.40 38.65 -26.05
CA ASP A 712 -15.48 37.77 -25.57
C ASP A 712 -15.06 36.88 -24.39
N THR A 713 -13.75 36.65 -24.18
CA THR A 713 -13.22 35.89 -23.03
C THR A 713 -12.93 36.76 -21.81
N LEU A 714 -12.57 38.04 -22.01
CA LEU A 714 -12.41 39.02 -20.93
C LEU A 714 -13.75 39.46 -20.34
N VAL A 715 -14.76 39.67 -21.19
CA VAL A 715 -16.06 40.23 -20.81
C VAL A 715 -16.77 39.46 -19.67
N PRO A 716 -16.82 38.11 -19.64
CA PRO A 716 -17.33 37.37 -18.48
C PRO A 716 -16.55 37.60 -17.18
N ILE A 717 -15.22 37.73 -17.27
CA ILE A 717 -14.32 37.88 -16.12
C ILE A 717 -14.46 39.28 -15.51
N VAL A 718 -14.46 40.31 -16.37
CA VAL A 718 -14.74 41.70 -15.98
C VAL A 718 -16.14 41.83 -15.40
N LYS A 719 -17.15 41.17 -15.97
CA LYS A 719 -18.51 41.15 -15.41
C LYS A 719 -18.56 40.49 -14.03
N MET A 720 -17.84 39.39 -13.80
CA MET A 720 -17.74 38.79 -12.46
C MET A 720 -17.07 39.75 -11.46
N ARG A 721 -15.92 40.36 -11.81
CA ARG A 721 -15.25 41.38 -10.98
C ARG A 721 -16.18 42.54 -10.63
N ARG A 722 -16.94 43.06 -11.60
CA ARG A 722 -17.94 44.13 -11.42
C ARG A 722 -19.09 43.69 -10.49
N SER A 723 -19.49 42.42 -10.56
CA SER A 723 -20.51 41.82 -9.68
C SER A 723 -20.01 41.67 -8.23
N ILE A 724 -18.78 41.24 -8.02
CA ILE A 724 -18.12 41.20 -6.70
C ILE A 724 -17.96 42.62 -6.13
N SER A 725 -17.62 43.61 -6.97
CA SER A 725 -17.57 45.01 -6.54
C SER A 725 -18.95 45.54 -6.11
N LYS A 726 -20.04 45.08 -6.76
CA LYS A 726 -21.41 45.38 -6.36
C LYS A 726 -21.84 44.63 -5.10
N ALA A 727 -21.36 43.41 -4.87
CA ALA A 727 -21.53 42.71 -3.60
C ALA A 727 -20.93 43.53 -2.44
N LYS A 728 -19.74 44.10 -2.64
CA LYS A 728 -19.08 44.96 -1.65
C LYS A 728 -19.88 46.24 -1.34
N SER A 729 -20.44 46.90 -2.36
CA SER A 729 -21.28 48.10 -2.13
C SER A 729 -22.59 47.73 -1.42
N VAL A 730 -23.25 46.64 -1.83
CA VAL A 730 -24.47 46.14 -1.17
C VAL A 730 -24.23 45.80 0.30
N LEU A 731 -23.06 45.25 0.66
CA LEU A 731 -22.68 45.08 2.07
C LEU A 731 -22.48 46.42 2.79
N SER A 732 -21.75 47.34 2.17
CA SER A 732 -21.42 48.65 2.76
C SER A 732 -22.62 49.57 2.98
N ASP A 733 -23.71 49.38 2.22
CA ASP A 733 -24.96 50.13 2.41
C ASP A 733 -25.68 49.72 3.72
N GLY A 734 -25.73 50.67 4.66
CA GLY A 734 -26.76 50.75 5.70
C GLY A 734 -26.48 50.12 7.07
N GLU A 735 -25.29 49.57 7.34
CA GLU A 735 -25.06 48.79 8.58
C GLU A 735 -24.32 49.53 9.71
N GLN A 736 -24.95 49.52 10.89
CA GLN A 736 -24.29 49.57 12.20
C GLN A 736 -24.23 48.16 12.85
N SER A 737 -24.56 47.11 12.09
CA SER A 737 -24.54 45.70 12.51
C SER A 737 -23.16 45.08 12.30
N THR A 738 -22.80 44.10 13.13
CA THR A 738 -21.64 43.22 12.90
C THR A 738 -21.98 41.96 12.10
N LEU A 739 -23.27 41.69 11.85
CA LEU A 739 -23.78 40.45 11.28
C LEU A 739 -24.68 40.75 10.07
N VAL A 740 -24.50 39.96 9.00
CA VAL A 740 -25.18 40.15 7.70
C VAL A 740 -26.49 39.36 7.66
N SER A 741 -27.59 39.98 7.25
CA SER A 741 -28.90 39.31 7.23
C SER A 741 -28.99 38.23 6.13
N SER A 742 -29.75 37.17 6.41
CA SER A 742 -30.00 36.06 5.47
C SER A 742 -30.58 36.55 4.12
N GLU A 743 -31.39 37.62 4.13
CA GLU A 743 -31.90 38.26 2.92
C GLU A 743 -30.78 38.96 2.13
N LYS A 744 -29.91 39.71 2.81
CA LYS A 744 -28.78 40.41 2.20
C LYS A 744 -27.77 39.42 1.60
N CYS A 745 -27.46 38.33 2.30
CA CYS A 745 -26.71 37.18 1.75
C CYS A 745 -27.39 36.59 0.51
N THR A 746 -28.71 36.36 0.56
CA THR A 746 -29.49 35.82 -0.57
C THR A 746 -29.48 36.74 -1.79
N VAL A 747 -29.56 38.06 -1.61
CA VAL A 747 -29.51 39.06 -2.69
C VAL A 747 -28.13 39.06 -3.35
N ILE A 748 -27.06 39.07 -2.56
CA ILE A 748 -25.68 39.05 -3.06
C ILE A 748 -25.41 37.74 -3.81
N LEU A 749 -25.75 36.59 -3.21
CA LEU A 749 -25.61 35.26 -3.79
C LEU A 749 -26.29 35.16 -5.17
N LYS A 750 -27.54 35.65 -5.27
CA LYS A 750 -28.28 35.69 -6.53
C LYS A 750 -27.62 36.58 -7.58
N GLY A 751 -27.03 37.72 -7.18
CA GLY A 751 -26.30 38.61 -8.08
C GLY A 751 -25.04 37.95 -8.67
N LEU A 752 -24.21 37.34 -7.81
CA LEU A 752 -23.01 36.63 -8.23
C LEU A 752 -23.36 35.40 -9.11
N LEU A 753 -24.30 34.56 -8.67
CA LEU A 753 -24.75 33.40 -9.45
C LEU A 753 -25.41 33.79 -10.78
N ALA A 754 -26.08 34.95 -10.89
CA ALA A 754 -26.61 35.44 -12.16
C ALA A 754 -25.52 35.84 -13.17
N THR A 755 -24.29 36.09 -12.70
CA THR A 755 -23.16 36.54 -13.53
C THR A 755 -22.43 35.38 -14.22
N VAL A 756 -22.55 34.15 -13.71
CA VAL A 756 -21.99 32.93 -14.34
C VAL A 756 -22.73 32.59 -15.66
N PRO A 757 -22.05 32.28 -16.78
CA PRO A 757 -22.66 31.94 -18.08
C PRO A 757 -23.69 30.80 -18.07
N ARG A 758 -24.53 30.71 -19.11
CA ARG A 758 -25.60 29.69 -19.22
C ARG A 758 -25.10 28.37 -19.77
N GLU A 759 -24.20 28.47 -20.73
CA GLU A 759 -23.52 27.43 -21.49
C GLU A 759 -22.74 26.54 -20.51
N GLU A 760 -22.10 27.18 -19.54
CA GLU A 760 -21.37 26.56 -18.44
C GLU A 760 -22.30 25.95 -17.38
N LYS A 761 -23.42 26.61 -17.05
CA LYS A 761 -24.51 25.99 -16.26
C LYS A 761 -25.16 24.81 -16.98
N GLN A 762 -24.93 24.59 -18.27
CA GLN A 762 -25.24 23.33 -18.95
C GLN A 762 -24.05 22.37 -18.87
N PHE A 763 -22.83 22.80 -19.21
CA PHE A 763 -21.61 21.98 -19.11
C PHE A 763 -21.49 21.34 -17.73
N LYS A 764 -21.59 22.11 -16.64
CA LYS A 764 -21.50 21.61 -15.27
C LYS A 764 -22.57 20.56 -14.97
N ARG A 765 -23.83 20.77 -15.38
CA ARG A 765 -24.91 19.77 -15.19
C ARG A 765 -24.70 18.49 -16.00
N VAL A 766 -24.06 18.59 -17.18
CA VAL A 766 -23.66 17.41 -17.95
C VAL A 766 -22.48 16.70 -17.28
N PHE A 767 -21.46 17.45 -16.83
CA PHE A 767 -20.28 16.90 -16.16
C PHE A 767 -20.63 16.23 -14.83
N ASP A 768 -21.42 16.90 -13.98
CA ASP A 768 -21.98 16.37 -12.72
C ASP A 768 -22.79 15.08 -12.95
N SER A 769 -23.36 14.87 -14.15
CA SER A 769 -24.07 13.63 -14.51
C SER A 769 -23.18 12.48 -14.98
N TYR A 770 -21.90 12.76 -15.28
CA TYR A 770 -20.88 11.77 -15.65
C TYR A 770 -19.83 11.52 -14.55
N SER A 771 -19.74 12.37 -13.52
CA SER A 771 -18.74 12.28 -12.46
C SER A 771 -19.34 11.86 -11.11
N THR A 772 -18.97 10.66 -10.62
CA THR A 772 -18.79 10.49 -9.16
C THR A 772 -17.44 11.12 -8.79
N PRO A 773 -17.33 11.93 -7.72
CA PRO A 773 -16.19 12.82 -7.55
C PRO A 773 -14.90 12.09 -7.13
N VAL A 774 -13.88 12.13 -7.98
CA VAL A 774 -12.57 11.48 -7.74
C VAL A 774 -11.48 12.54 -7.57
N SER A 775 -10.95 12.68 -6.35
CA SER A 775 -9.98 13.72 -5.90
C SER A 775 -10.54 15.14 -5.67
N TYR A 776 -9.89 15.87 -4.76
CA TYR A 776 -10.18 17.29 -4.50
C TYR A 776 -9.87 18.19 -5.72
N LYS A 777 -8.85 17.83 -6.51
CA LYS A 777 -8.47 18.58 -7.73
C LYS A 777 -9.52 18.46 -8.82
N GLN A 778 -10.06 17.26 -9.05
CA GLN A 778 -11.18 17.09 -9.98
C GLN A 778 -12.41 17.79 -9.45
N LYS A 779 -12.79 17.58 -8.18
CA LYS A 779 -13.93 18.27 -7.56
C LYS A 779 -13.84 19.80 -7.68
N PHE A 780 -12.64 20.38 -7.54
CA PHE A 780 -12.38 21.80 -7.79
C PHE A 780 -12.63 22.21 -9.26
N LEU A 781 -12.18 21.41 -10.24
CA LEU A 781 -12.47 21.62 -11.67
C LEU A 781 -13.96 21.42 -12.01
N ASP A 782 -14.62 20.45 -11.37
CA ASP A 782 -16.05 20.14 -11.53
C ASP A 782 -16.94 21.24 -10.93
N GLN A 783 -16.49 21.86 -9.83
CA GLN A 783 -17.10 23.07 -9.27
C GLN A 783 -16.85 24.29 -10.15
N ASN A 784 -15.65 24.43 -10.73
CA ASN A 784 -15.20 25.61 -11.48
C ASN A 784 -15.08 25.34 -13.00
N ALA A 785 -16.13 24.81 -13.63
CA ALA A 785 -16.13 24.51 -15.07
C ALA A 785 -15.76 25.71 -15.99
N PHE A 786 -16.03 26.94 -15.53
CA PHE A 786 -15.54 28.21 -16.10
C PHE A 786 -14.05 28.15 -16.49
N LEU A 787 -13.24 27.56 -15.60
CA LEU A 787 -11.78 27.51 -15.68
C LEU A 787 -11.21 26.55 -16.73
N VAL A 788 -12.05 25.92 -17.56
CA VAL A 788 -11.60 25.14 -18.72
C VAL A 788 -11.95 25.83 -20.05
N TYR A 789 -13.07 26.53 -20.12
CA TYR A 789 -13.57 27.09 -21.39
C TYR A 789 -13.05 28.50 -21.71
N TYR A 790 -12.71 29.30 -20.69
CA TYR A 790 -12.29 30.71 -20.82
C TYR A 790 -10.82 30.96 -20.40
N SER A 791 -9.97 29.93 -20.37
CA SER A 791 -8.77 29.92 -19.50
C SER A 791 -7.42 29.58 -20.15
N LYS A 792 -7.37 29.29 -21.46
CA LYS A 792 -6.15 29.55 -22.24
C LYS A 792 -5.96 31.08 -22.31
N GLY A 793 -4.71 31.54 -22.29
CA GLY A 793 -4.34 32.93 -22.02
C GLY A 793 -4.76 33.95 -23.08
N PHE A 794 -4.19 35.15 -23.01
CA PHE A 794 -4.52 36.30 -23.88
C PHE A 794 -3.96 36.19 -25.33
N ASP A 795 -3.96 34.97 -25.85
CA ASP A 795 -3.58 34.54 -27.20
C ASP A 795 -4.70 34.87 -28.20
N GLY A 796 -4.95 36.17 -28.40
CA GLY A 796 -5.93 36.68 -29.36
C GLY A 796 -5.51 36.46 -30.83
N PRO A 797 -6.47 36.42 -31.78
CA PRO A 797 -6.19 36.09 -33.17
C PRO A 797 -5.19 37.06 -33.82
N GLY A 798 -4.04 36.53 -34.25
CA GLY A 798 -2.95 37.31 -34.86
C GLY A 798 -1.80 37.67 -33.93
N ARG A 799 -1.88 37.34 -32.62
CA ARG A 799 -0.73 37.38 -31.69
C ARG A 799 -0.04 35.99 -31.65
N PRO A 800 1.27 35.89 -31.38
CA PRO A 800 1.93 34.60 -31.14
C PRO A 800 1.30 33.90 -29.94
N SER A 801 1.19 32.57 -29.98
CA SER A 801 0.71 31.82 -28.82
C SER A 801 1.80 31.68 -27.77
N ILE A 802 1.46 31.98 -26.51
CA ILE A 802 2.35 31.84 -25.36
C ILE A 802 2.75 30.38 -25.12
N GLU A 803 1.97 29.40 -25.62
CA GLU A 803 2.32 27.98 -25.60
C GLU A 803 3.46 27.59 -26.60
N ASN A 804 3.96 28.53 -27.41
CA ASN A 804 4.83 28.21 -28.55
C ASN A 804 5.97 29.23 -28.82
N THR A 805 6.26 30.16 -27.91
CA THR A 805 7.45 31.04 -27.98
C THR A 805 8.44 30.70 -26.87
N GLY A 806 9.65 30.28 -27.26
CA GLY A 806 10.67 29.77 -26.35
C GLY A 806 11.44 30.84 -25.58
N SER A 807 10.74 31.72 -24.84
CA SER A 807 11.36 32.70 -23.95
C SER A 807 10.90 32.49 -22.49
N ASP A 808 11.84 32.57 -21.54
CA ASP A 808 11.54 32.34 -20.12
C ASP A 808 10.63 33.44 -19.53
N ALA A 809 10.63 34.63 -20.12
CA ALA A 809 9.79 35.75 -19.70
C ALA A 809 8.29 35.47 -19.94
N GLU A 810 7.92 34.96 -21.10
CA GLU A 810 6.51 34.71 -21.46
C GLU A 810 5.92 33.53 -20.67
N ASN A 811 6.72 32.48 -20.44
CA ASN A 811 6.38 31.38 -19.54
C ASN A 811 6.13 31.85 -18.08
N SER A 812 6.86 32.87 -17.62
CA SER A 812 6.62 33.46 -16.28
C SER A 812 5.25 34.15 -16.19
N ILE A 813 4.83 34.87 -17.24
CA ILE A 813 3.52 35.52 -17.31
C ILE A 813 2.41 34.48 -17.38
N GLN A 814 2.58 33.40 -18.17
CA GLN A 814 1.63 32.29 -18.21
C GLN A 814 1.44 31.64 -16.81
N THR A 815 2.55 31.45 -16.08
CA THR A 815 2.54 30.90 -14.72
C THR A 815 1.82 31.83 -13.74
N MET A 816 2.08 33.13 -13.80
CA MET A 816 1.40 34.13 -12.96
C MET A 816 -0.09 34.26 -13.30
N GLN A 817 -0.46 34.22 -14.58
CA GLN A 817 -1.87 34.16 -15.01
C GLN A 817 -2.58 32.92 -14.45
N TYR A 818 -1.98 31.73 -14.57
CA TYR A 818 -2.55 30.49 -14.01
C TYR A 818 -2.67 30.55 -12.47
N GLY A 819 -1.69 31.17 -11.80
CA GLY A 819 -1.69 31.40 -10.35
C GLY A 819 -2.83 32.32 -9.91
N PHE A 820 -2.83 33.59 -10.34
CA PHE A 820 -3.85 34.56 -9.95
C PHE A 820 -5.26 34.15 -10.37
N ARG A 821 -5.43 33.43 -11.49
CA ARG A 821 -6.74 32.87 -11.90
C ARG A 821 -7.28 31.85 -10.88
N ASN A 822 -6.42 30.96 -10.38
CA ASN A 822 -6.83 29.97 -9.39
C ASN A 822 -7.08 30.61 -8.02
N GLU A 823 -6.28 31.61 -7.64
CA GLU A 823 -6.48 32.40 -6.42
C GLU A 823 -7.82 33.17 -6.46
N ALA A 824 -8.11 33.84 -7.58
CA ALA A 824 -9.33 34.60 -7.84
C ALA A 824 -10.59 33.76 -7.65
N TRP A 825 -10.63 32.55 -8.23
CA TRP A 825 -11.78 31.67 -8.10
C TRP A 825 -11.84 30.91 -6.78
N THR A 826 -10.69 30.63 -6.13
CA THR A 826 -10.69 30.10 -4.74
C THR A 826 -11.29 31.12 -3.77
N ALA A 827 -10.93 32.40 -3.91
CA ALA A 827 -11.51 33.48 -3.11
C ALA A 827 -13.02 33.68 -3.39
N VAL A 828 -13.49 33.42 -4.61
CA VAL A 828 -14.92 33.45 -4.95
C VAL A 828 -15.68 32.21 -4.46
N ASP A 829 -15.08 31.02 -4.43
CA ASP A 829 -15.69 29.81 -3.85
C ASP A 829 -15.83 29.92 -2.32
N ASP A 830 -14.83 30.50 -1.63
CA ASP A 830 -14.95 30.86 -0.21
C ASP A 830 -16.11 31.88 0.00
N VAL A 831 -16.25 32.91 -0.86
CA VAL A 831 -17.37 33.89 -0.82
C VAL A 831 -18.72 33.23 -1.08
N PHE A 832 -18.83 32.35 -2.08
CA PHE A 832 -20.07 31.62 -2.38
C PHE A 832 -20.48 30.72 -1.22
N THR A 833 -19.52 30.02 -0.61
CA THR A 833 -19.75 29.13 0.54
C THR A 833 -20.35 29.89 1.73
N GLU A 834 -19.76 31.04 2.07
CA GLU A 834 -20.21 31.86 3.20
C GLU A 834 -21.60 32.48 2.95
N LEU A 835 -21.85 32.97 1.72
CA LEU A 835 -23.14 33.49 1.29
C LEU A 835 -24.23 32.40 1.25
N GLU A 836 -23.90 31.18 0.79
CA GLU A 836 -24.80 30.04 0.82
C GLU A 836 -25.14 29.59 2.24
N PHE A 837 -24.21 29.71 3.18
CA PHE A 837 -24.46 29.43 4.59
C PHE A 837 -25.42 30.47 5.19
N GLY A 838 -25.12 31.76 5.04
CA GLY A 838 -25.98 32.85 5.49
C GLY A 838 -27.38 32.83 4.85
N ALA A 839 -27.50 32.46 3.58
CA ALA A 839 -28.78 32.36 2.87
C ALA A 839 -29.68 31.18 3.32
N LYS A 840 -29.16 30.21 4.10
CA LYS A 840 -29.91 29.02 4.56
C LYS A 840 -30.61 29.22 5.92
N GLY A 841 -30.45 30.39 6.55
CA GLY A 841 -31.49 30.95 7.43
C GLY A 841 -31.58 30.40 8.86
N SER A 842 -30.46 30.22 9.56
CA SER A 842 -30.46 30.00 11.02
C SER A 842 -29.70 31.10 11.77
N ALA A 843 -30.42 32.16 12.16
CA ALA A 843 -30.02 33.25 13.07
C ALA A 843 -28.55 33.73 12.99
N ASP A 844 -28.35 34.84 12.27
CA ASP A 844 -27.24 35.79 12.45
C ASP A 844 -25.83 35.17 12.43
N SER A 845 -25.57 34.32 11.43
CA SER A 845 -24.42 33.40 11.40
C SER A 845 -23.23 33.81 10.51
N VAL A 846 -23.29 34.95 9.82
CA VAL A 846 -22.21 35.47 8.95
C VAL A 846 -21.75 36.84 9.46
N ASP A 847 -20.47 36.92 9.82
CA ASP A 847 -19.84 38.18 10.26
C ASP A 847 -19.57 39.11 9.07
N ALA A 848 -20.00 40.36 9.21
CA ALA A 848 -19.94 41.37 8.14
C ALA A 848 -18.51 41.74 7.75
N LYS A 849 -17.56 41.66 8.70
CA LYS A 849 -16.14 41.89 8.45
C LYS A 849 -15.51 40.68 7.76
N ASP A 850 -15.75 39.45 8.24
CA ASP A 850 -15.19 38.25 7.60
C ASP A 850 -15.67 38.11 6.14
N LEU A 851 -16.95 38.39 5.86
CA LEU A 851 -17.48 38.41 4.49
C LEU A 851 -16.93 39.58 3.65
N HIS A 852 -16.73 40.76 4.25
CA HIS A 852 -16.11 41.90 3.57
C HIS A 852 -14.63 41.64 3.24
N ASP A 853 -13.88 40.98 4.12
CA ASP A 853 -12.47 40.60 3.92
C ASP A 853 -12.32 39.44 2.91
N LEU A 854 -13.31 38.53 2.85
CA LEU A 854 -13.47 37.54 1.78
C LEU A 854 -13.67 38.21 0.40
N ILE A 855 -14.64 39.12 0.29
CA ILE A 855 -14.93 39.88 -0.93
C ILE A 855 -13.76 40.81 -1.31
N GLY A 856 -13.03 41.34 -0.32
CA GLY A 856 -11.79 42.08 -0.52
C GLY A 856 -10.70 41.24 -1.19
N ARG A 857 -10.45 40.02 -0.69
CA ARG A 857 -9.51 39.06 -1.32
C ARG A 857 -9.94 38.68 -2.73
N ALA A 858 -11.23 38.42 -2.95
CA ALA A 858 -11.75 38.11 -4.28
C ALA A 858 -11.50 39.26 -5.29
N LEU A 859 -11.75 40.52 -4.89
CA LEU A 859 -11.43 41.67 -5.74
C LEU A 859 -9.93 41.79 -6.03
N MET A 860 -9.06 41.69 -5.02
CA MET A 860 -7.61 41.80 -5.21
C MET A 860 -7.06 40.73 -6.15
N ALA A 861 -7.56 39.50 -6.08
CA ALA A 861 -7.11 38.41 -6.94
C ALA A 861 -7.67 38.53 -8.37
N PHE A 862 -8.91 38.99 -8.56
CA PHE A 862 -9.43 39.34 -9.89
C PHE A 862 -8.67 40.52 -10.52
N ASP A 863 -8.33 41.54 -9.73
CA ASP A 863 -7.54 42.70 -10.19
C ASP A 863 -6.11 42.29 -10.56
N SER A 864 -5.50 41.40 -9.77
CA SER A 864 -4.18 40.81 -10.07
C SER A 864 -4.21 40.00 -11.36
N TYR A 865 -5.25 39.19 -11.58
CA TYR A 865 -5.42 38.45 -12.84
C TYR A 865 -5.63 39.37 -14.05
N LEU A 866 -6.49 40.40 -13.92
CA LEU A 866 -6.75 41.37 -14.99
C LEU A 866 -5.53 42.26 -15.27
N SER A 867 -4.63 42.49 -14.31
CA SER A 867 -3.37 43.23 -14.52
C SER A 867 -2.40 42.53 -15.48
N LEU A 868 -2.60 41.24 -15.76
CA LEU A 868 -1.82 40.45 -16.72
C LEU A 868 -2.47 40.38 -18.11
N ALA A 869 -3.54 41.14 -18.34
CA ALA A 869 -4.17 41.36 -19.64
C ALA A 869 -3.77 42.73 -20.21
N PRO A 870 -3.78 42.93 -21.54
CA PRO A 870 -3.50 44.24 -22.13
C PRO A 870 -4.53 45.29 -21.70
N GLU A 871 -4.08 46.45 -21.23
CA GLU A 871 -4.95 47.46 -20.62
C GLU A 871 -6.05 47.97 -21.56
N ALA A 872 -5.78 48.05 -22.86
CA ALA A 872 -6.77 48.40 -23.88
C ALA A 872 -7.89 47.35 -23.96
N ASP A 873 -7.52 46.08 -24.06
CA ASP A 873 -8.44 44.94 -24.16
C ASP A 873 -9.32 44.83 -22.88
N VAL A 874 -8.77 45.17 -21.70
CA VAL A 874 -9.52 45.26 -20.43
C VAL A 874 -10.50 46.43 -20.43
N ARG A 875 -10.05 47.65 -20.80
CA ARG A 875 -10.92 48.84 -20.87
C ARG A 875 -12.06 48.66 -21.88
N GLU A 876 -11.81 47.97 -22.99
CA GLU A 876 -12.85 47.61 -23.95
C GLU A 876 -13.85 46.62 -23.33
N ALA A 877 -13.37 45.59 -22.62
CA ALA A 877 -14.23 44.62 -21.92
C ALA A 877 -15.06 45.25 -20.78
N GLU A 878 -14.55 46.29 -20.12
CA GLU A 878 -15.31 47.12 -19.17
C GLU A 878 -16.40 47.97 -19.85
N GLY A 879 -16.20 48.35 -21.11
CA GLY A 879 -17.18 49.03 -21.95
C GLY A 879 -18.32 48.12 -22.46
N VAL A 880 -18.10 46.80 -22.57
CA VAL A 880 -19.12 45.86 -23.03
C VAL A 880 -20.19 45.66 -21.94
N ASN A 881 -21.33 46.34 -22.14
CA ASN A 881 -22.42 46.56 -21.19
C ASN A 881 -22.12 47.69 -20.16
N ASN A 882 -21.88 48.91 -20.65
CA ASN A 882 -22.84 49.97 -20.34
C ASN A 882 -24.07 49.85 -21.25
#